data_AF-A0A3B6KFA5-F1
#
_entry.id   AF-A0A3B6KFA5-F1
#
_cell.length_a   1.000
_cell.length_b   1.000
_cell.length_c   1.000
_cell.angle_alpha   90.00
_cell.angle_beta   90.00
_cell.angle_gamma   90.00
#
_symmetry.space_group_name_H-M   'P 1'
#
loop_
_entity.id
_entity.type
_entity.pdbx_description
1 polymer ?
#
loop_
_entity_poly.entity_id
_entity_poly.type
_entity_poly.pdbx_seq_one_letter_code
_entity_poly.pdbx_strand_id
1 'polypeptide(L)'
;MVSAEYSIDLKLSELLKQARPSATSLRAAGEATDAVGELIKSVPLQQAAPEAASGFVIDLGLAAEKLAFSFRPPEVVRLAGSHAAGAVTRPDVAADLLVRLPKECFHEKDFLNHRYHAKRCLYLCVIEKSLRSSPLIRKVSWSTFQDEARKPVLHVYPEIAELPGFYVRIIPTASSLFDLSKLNLSTRNNVRAYTKDGINQPTPRYNNSILEDMFLEENAEYTGSTFANWKTLQEALVLLKVWARQRTSIYSHDCLNGYLISAILVFLTMDSGGSIINRSMTTRQIFRVAINFFATSKMWSKGLVIQPMKKRTISKEGIAHLLKTFDVAICDVSGHVNLAFRMTKSAFSELQDEAACTLNCLDKCRDGGFEELFMTKVDFGAKFDSCLRINLKGNSKVTALSFCLDDESWRVLEKDVQSLLQQGLTDRTKMIRVLWRSTPSEWNIMDGFSEFGSSPLIVGVMLSLLEKSYRLVDIGPNPENRDEAIKFRKFWGEKAELRRFKDGAIAESTVWETETWERHTIIKRIADYVLTKHLLLQQEDLTHVVDQLDFCLLVGGQDPVSSSGALLEAFDTLAKQLRLLDDVPLKISTVQPLDSAFRHTSVFPPEPHPLAYEKSSQRLPNFAATCVRSLEVMIQLEGSGNWPLDPVAMEKTKSAFLLRIGESLEDRGMFVTASEDEVNVLTSGYSFLLKIFHERGLVVQKQAGDSNIQSAPSEDKELFFRSQHSSMINGLHGIYQAYGPVVRLAKRWISAHLFSSFISEEAVELVVAYLFLRPFPFHAPSSRVTGFLRFLRLLSSFDWTFSPMIVDINNDFNLKDEKEINENFMLSRRSYEQNPHDIEPAMFLATSYDKSSEAWTKQSPSKLVLKRIASYAKSSAELLTNLIIHGQSGQYTWECLFRTPLSNYDAVILLHKEKLCRPHHVLFPAEIPNGKLVIQGKPSNDFHPCMPLSKSVVRSLHDTRDKLLVNFDPTAYFLRDLKCAFPMTFKLWHDSIGGDAIGLTWESSKKRGRDEDDEAMPDPTSILKEVGDVGKGLVRSVHLLKAPKLE
;
A
#
# COMPACT_ATOMS: atom_id res chain seq x y z
N MET A 1 19.65 -5.14 -25.90
CA MET A 1 18.26 -5.03 -26.40
C MET A 1 17.76 -6.37 -26.94
N VAL A 2 18.42 -6.99 -27.92
CA VAL A 2 17.97 -8.28 -28.49
C VAL A 2 17.81 -9.41 -27.45
N SER A 3 18.74 -9.58 -26.50
CA SER A 3 18.61 -10.63 -25.46
C SER A 3 17.45 -10.40 -24.47
N ALA A 4 17.11 -9.13 -24.19
CA ALA A 4 16.00 -8.77 -23.30
C ALA A 4 14.63 -8.96 -23.99
N GLU A 5 14.57 -8.76 -25.30
CA GLU A 5 13.36 -9.03 -26.10
C GLU A 5 13.03 -10.52 -26.17
N TYR A 6 14.03 -11.39 -26.31
CA TYR A 6 13.82 -12.84 -26.22
C TYR A 6 13.41 -13.28 -24.80
N SER A 7 13.89 -12.60 -23.74
CA SER A 7 13.58 -12.89 -22.34
C SER A 7 12.09 -12.63 -22.00
N ILE A 8 11.53 -11.49 -22.41
CA ILE A 8 10.14 -11.15 -22.06
C ILE A 8 9.12 -12.05 -22.76
N ASP A 9 9.35 -12.41 -24.03
CA ASP A 9 8.42 -13.28 -24.77
C ASP A 9 8.38 -14.69 -24.19
N LEU A 10 9.52 -15.20 -23.67
CA LEU A 10 9.59 -16.44 -22.90
C LEU A 10 8.78 -16.35 -21.59
N LYS A 11 8.97 -15.27 -20.81
CA LYS A 11 8.22 -15.04 -19.57
C LYS A 11 6.70 -14.95 -19.82
N LEU A 12 6.28 -14.24 -20.86
CA LEU A 12 4.87 -14.12 -21.27
C LEU A 12 4.29 -15.47 -21.71
N SER A 13 5.04 -16.25 -22.48
CA SER A 13 4.64 -17.61 -22.89
C SER A 13 4.42 -18.52 -21.69
N GLU A 14 5.33 -18.47 -20.70
CA GLU A 14 5.20 -19.27 -19.48
C GLU A 14 4.03 -18.80 -18.60
N LEU A 15 3.84 -17.48 -18.46
CA LEU A 15 2.68 -16.90 -17.78
C LEU A 15 1.36 -17.37 -18.43
N LEU A 16 1.28 -17.40 -19.76
CA LEU A 16 0.09 -17.87 -20.47
C LEU A 16 -0.22 -19.35 -20.20
N LYS A 17 0.81 -20.21 -20.07
CA LYS A 17 0.63 -21.61 -19.68
C LYS A 17 0.11 -21.73 -18.25
N GLN A 18 0.62 -20.93 -17.32
CA GLN A 18 0.21 -20.97 -15.90
C GLN A 18 -1.18 -20.38 -15.67
N ALA A 19 -1.50 -19.29 -16.39
CA ALA A 19 -2.76 -18.56 -16.26
C ALA A 19 -3.95 -19.33 -16.85
N ARG A 20 -3.72 -20.26 -17.78
CA ARG A 20 -4.77 -21.08 -18.41
C ARG A 20 -4.92 -22.43 -17.69
N PRO A 21 -6.15 -22.95 -17.54
CA PRO A 21 -6.32 -24.35 -17.15
C PRO A 21 -5.74 -25.30 -18.21
N SER A 22 -5.38 -26.51 -17.79
CA SER A 22 -4.87 -27.54 -18.71
C SER A 22 -5.95 -27.93 -19.74
N ALA A 23 -5.53 -28.46 -20.90
CA ALA A 23 -6.47 -28.92 -21.92
C ALA A 23 -7.42 -30.00 -21.40
N THR A 24 -6.93 -30.90 -20.52
CA THR A 24 -7.74 -31.93 -19.86
C THR A 24 -8.78 -31.31 -18.94
N SER A 25 -8.38 -30.33 -18.10
CA SER A 25 -9.30 -29.63 -17.20
C SER A 25 -10.38 -28.85 -17.97
N LEU A 26 -10.03 -28.22 -19.10
CA LEU A 26 -10.99 -27.51 -19.95
C LEU A 26 -12.00 -28.47 -20.60
N ARG A 27 -11.55 -29.67 -20.99
CA ARG A 27 -12.45 -30.69 -21.55
C ARG A 27 -13.45 -31.17 -20.50
N ALA A 28 -12.98 -31.52 -19.31
CA ALA A 28 -13.84 -31.93 -18.20
C ALA A 28 -14.83 -30.81 -17.80
N ALA A 29 -14.37 -29.55 -17.78
CA ALA A 29 -15.23 -28.39 -17.56
C ALA A 29 -16.33 -28.26 -18.64
N GLY A 30 -15.98 -28.48 -19.92
CA GLY A 30 -16.94 -28.51 -21.02
C GLY A 30 -17.99 -29.60 -20.87
N GLU A 31 -17.57 -30.84 -20.62
CA GLU A 31 -18.47 -31.99 -20.41
C GLU A 31 -19.42 -31.78 -19.23
N ALA A 32 -18.90 -31.27 -18.11
CA ALA A 32 -19.74 -30.94 -16.95
C ALA A 32 -20.71 -29.78 -17.24
N THR A 33 -20.28 -28.80 -18.03
CA THR A 33 -21.15 -27.69 -18.46
C THR A 33 -22.28 -28.18 -19.36
N ASP A 34 -21.99 -29.10 -20.28
CA ASP A 34 -23.00 -29.72 -21.14
C ASP A 34 -23.98 -30.56 -20.31
N ALA A 35 -23.49 -31.33 -19.33
CA ALA A 35 -24.35 -32.08 -18.40
C ALA A 35 -25.29 -31.16 -17.59
N VAL A 36 -24.79 -30.03 -17.08
CA VAL A 36 -25.63 -29.01 -16.43
C VAL A 36 -26.66 -28.46 -17.42
N GLY A 37 -26.27 -28.20 -18.66
CA GLY A 37 -27.17 -27.74 -19.72
C GLY A 37 -28.30 -28.72 -20.02
N GLU A 38 -28.02 -30.03 -20.09
CA GLU A 38 -29.02 -31.07 -20.29
C GLU A 38 -29.96 -31.22 -19.09
N LEU A 39 -29.44 -31.12 -17.85
CA LEU A 39 -30.28 -31.08 -16.65
C LEU A 39 -31.28 -29.93 -16.71
N ILE A 40 -30.85 -28.74 -17.14
CA ILE A 40 -31.71 -27.55 -17.28
C ILE A 40 -32.79 -27.77 -18.34
N LYS A 41 -32.47 -28.40 -19.47
CA LYS A 41 -33.45 -28.73 -20.53
C LYS A 41 -34.46 -29.79 -20.08
N SER A 42 -34.07 -30.67 -19.16
CA SER A 42 -34.90 -31.77 -18.66
C SER A 42 -35.89 -31.39 -17.55
N VAL A 43 -35.86 -30.15 -17.05
CA VAL A 43 -36.73 -29.71 -15.95
C VAL A 43 -38.20 -29.82 -16.36
N PRO A 44 -39.05 -30.56 -15.62
CA PRO A 44 -40.43 -30.79 -16.01
C PRO A 44 -41.29 -29.52 -15.90
N LEU A 45 -42.40 -29.51 -16.64
CA LEU A 45 -43.44 -28.48 -16.55
C LEU A 45 -43.97 -28.40 -15.10
N GLN A 46 -43.95 -27.21 -14.51
CA GLN A 46 -44.47 -26.99 -13.15
C GLN A 46 -44.87 -25.52 -12.95
N GLN A 47 -45.58 -25.22 -11.86
CA GLN A 47 -45.92 -23.84 -11.51
C GLN A 47 -44.73 -23.12 -10.87
N ALA A 48 -44.42 -21.93 -11.36
CA ALA A 48 -43.50 -20.99 -10.72
C ALA A 48 -44.35 -20.02 -9.87
N ALA A 49 -44.23 -20.14 -8.55
CA ALA A 49 -45.04 -19.40 -7.59
C ALA A 49 -44.19 -18.33 -6.87
N PRO A 50 -44.72 -17.12 -6.63
CA PRO A 50 -43.95 -16.00 -6.05
C PRO A 50 -43.39 -16.28 -4.65
N GLU A 51 -43.95 -17.25 -3.93
CA GLU A 51 -43.52 -17.68 -2.60
C GLU A 51 -42.09 -18.25 -2.61
N ALA A 52 -41.58 -18.71 -3.76
CA ALA A 52 -40.22 -19.23 -3.89
C ALA A 52 -39.12 -18.14 -3.85
N ALA A 53 -39.50 -16.86 -3.90
CA ALA A 53 -38.58 -15.72 -3.83
C ALA A 53 -39.24 -14.52 -3.12
N SER A 54 -39.97 -14.77 -2.02
CA SER A 54 -40.87 -13.79 -1.41
C SER A 54 -40.16 -12.49 -1.03
N GLY A 55 -38.98 -12.55 -0.40
CA GLY A 55 -38.21 -11.34 -0.04
C GLY A 55 -37.82 -10.52 -1.26
N PHE A 56 -37.27 -11.16 -2.30
CA PHE A 56 -36.92 -10.49 -3.56
C PHE A 56 -38.13 -9.82 -4.24
N VAL A 57 -39.29 -10.50 -4.26
CA VAL A 57 -40.53 -9.96 -4.83
C VAL A 57 -41.04 -8.76 -4.02
N ILE A 58 -40.97 -8.83 -2.69
CA ILE A 58 -41.38 -7.74 -1.80
C ILE A 58 -40.49 -6.51 -2.01
N ASP A 59 -39.17 -6.69 -2.06
CA ASP A 59 -38.22 -5.59 -2.20
C ASP A 59 -38.26 -4.90 -3.57
N LEU A 60 -38.74 -5.60 -4.61
CA LEU A 60 -39.05 -5.00 -5.91
C LEU A 60 -40.42 -4.28 -5.94
N GLY A 61 -41.17 -4.30 -4.84
CA GLY A 61 -42.48 -3.65 -4.72
C GLY A 61 -43.63 -4.42 -5.38
N LEU A 62 -43.52 -5.75 -5.48
CA LEU A 62 -44.43 -6.59 -6.27
C LEU A 62 -45.29 -7.55 -5.42
N ALA A 63 -45.37 -7.36 -4.11
CA ALA A 63 -46.10 -8.26 -3.21
C ALA A 63 -47.59 -8.47 -3.56
N ALA A 64 -48.25 -7.46 -4.13
CA ALA A 64 -49.66 -7.50 -4.51
C ALA A 64 -49.89 -7.92 -5.99
N GLU A 65 -48.84 -8.18 -6.75
CA GLU A 65 -48.92 -8.45 -8.19
C GLU A 65 -49.08 -9.95 -8.48
N LYS A 66 -49.85 -10.27 -9.54
CA LYS A 66 -50.03 -11.64 -10.00
C LYS A 66 -48.82 -12.07 -10.84
N LEU A 67 -47.83 -12.69 -10.19
CA LEU A 67 -46.58 -13.10 -10.82
C LEU A 67 -46.49 -14.58 -11.20
N ALA A 68 -47.41 -15.43 -10.72
CA ALA A 68 -47.37 -16.86 -10.99
C ALA A 68 -47.50 -17.19 -12.50
N PHE A 69 -46.74 -18.18 -12.96
CA PHE A 69 -46.79 -18.66 -14.34
C PHE A 69 -46.41 -20.15 -14.44
N SER A 70 -46.84 -20.80 -15.52
CA SER A 70 -46.42 -22.17 -15.82
C SER A 70 -45.00 -22.15 -16.39
N PHE A 71 -44.04 -22.70 -15.65
CA PHE A 71 -42.68 -22.90 -16.13
C PHE A 71 -42.67 -23.80 -17.36
N ARG A 72 -41.85 -23.44 -18.35
CA ARG A 72 -41.49 -24.28 -19.50
C ARG A 72 -39.97 -24.44 -19.54
N PRO A 73 -39.44 -25.60 -19.97
CA PRO A 73 -38.01 -25.75 -20.22
C PRO A 73 -37.50 -24.69 -21.22
N PRO A 74 -36.24 -24.25 -21.10
CA PRO A 74 -35.69 -23.24 -21.99
C PRO A 74 -35.51 -23.77 -23.40
N GLU A 75 -35.86 -22.95 -24.40
CA GLU A 75 -35.74 -23.30 -25.83
C GLU A 75 -34.27 -23.44 -26.25
N VAL A 76 -33.39 -22.63 -25.66
CA VAL A 76 -31.97 -22.59 -25.98
C VAL A 76 -31.17 -22.54 -24.69
N VAL A 77 -30.20 -23.43 -24.60
CA VAL A 77 -29.12 -23.38 -23.59
C VAL A 77 -27.81 -23.37 -24.36
N ARG A 78 -27.01 -22.32 -24.19
CA ARG A 78 -25.81 -22.07 -25.00
C ARG A 78 -24.63 -21.66 -24.13
N LEU A 79 -23.47 -22.25 -24.41
CA LEU A 79 -22.19 -21.86 -23.83
C LEU A 79 -21.74 -20.47 -24.33
N ALA A 80 -21.29 -19.62 -23.41
CA ALA A 80 -20.80 -18.28 -23.70
C ALA A 80 -19.55 -17.92 -22.88
N GLY A 81 -19.21 -16.63 -22.91
CA GLY A 81 -18.15 -16.06 -22.08
C GLY A 81 -16.75 -16.56 -22.41
N SER A 82 -15.91 -16.64 -21.37
CA SER A 82 -14.49 -16.96 -21.53
C SER A 82 -14.24 -18.38 -22.04
N HIS A 83 -15.15 -19.31 -21.74
CA HIS A 83 -15.07 -20.69 -22.19
C HIS A 83 -15.30 -20.78 -23.71
N ALA A 84 -16.38 -20.17 -24.20
CA ALA A 84 -16.66 -20.10 -25.64
C ALA A 84 -15.57 -19.36 -26.43
N ALA A 85 -14.97 -18.32 -25.84
CA ALA A 85 -13.89 -17.57 -26.46
C ALA A 85 -12.50 -18.26 -26.40
N GLY A 86 -12.37 -19.43 -25.75
CA GLY A 86 -11.07 -20.09 -25.57
C GLY A 86 -10.09 -19.32 -24.68
N ALA A 87 -10.60 -18.47 -23.79
CA ALA A 87 -9.82 -17.51 -23.01
C ALA A 87 -10.15 -17.58 -21.50
N VAL A 88 -10.40 -18.78 -20.99
CA VAL A 88 -10.56 -19.07 -19.55
C VAL A 88 -9.24 -18.76 -18.83
N THR A 89 -9.32 -18.11 -17.67
CA THR A 89 -8.14 -17.59 -16.95
C THR A 89 -8.28 -17.84 -15.46
N ARG A 90 -7.25 -18.36 -14.79
CA ARG A 90 -7.19 -18.55 -13.32
C ARG A 90 -7.11 -17.19 -12.58
N PRO A 91 -7.50 -17.11 -11.30
CA PRO A 91 -8.07 -18.18 -10.46
C PRO A 91 -9.59 -18.40 -10.66
N ASP A 92 -10.32 -17.43 -11.21
CA ASP A 92 -11.76 -17.53 -11.45
C ASP A 92 -12.04 -18.33 -12.74
N VAL A 93 -12.17 -19.65 -12.57
CA VAL A 93 -12.40 -20.62 -13.65
C VAL A 93 -13.87 -20.99 -13.68
N ALA A 94 -14.60 -20.41 -14.63
CA ALA A 94 -16.04 -20.59 -14.78
C ALA A 94 -16.46 -20.73 -16.25
N ALA A 95 -17.60 -21.39 -16.47
CA ALA A 95 -18.30 -21.41 -17.74
C ALA A 95 -19.62 -20.65 -17.62
N ASP A 96 -19.94 -19.80 -18.60
CA ASP A 96 -21.21 -19.07 -18.63
C ASP A 96 -22.20 -19.83 -19.53
N LEU A 97 -23.37 -20.20 -19.00
CA LEU A 97 -24.48 -20.79 -19.75
C LEU A 97 -25.60 -19.77 -19.90
N LEU A 98 -25.87 -19.38 -21.14
CA LEU A 98 -27.03 -18.56 -21.50
C LEU A 98 -28.27 -19.46 -21.58
N VAL A 99 -29.31 -19.08 -20.85
CA VAL A 99 -30.58 -19.83 -20.78
C VAL A 99 -31.71 -18.94 -21.28
N ARG A 100 -32.21 -19.24 -22.48
CA ARG A 100 -33.28 -18.45 -23.10
C ARG A 100 -34.61 -18.72 -22.42
N LEU A 101 -35.17 -17.66 -21.85
CA LEU A 101 -36.47 -17.64 -21.21
C LEU A 101 -37.59 -17.80 -22.27
N PRO A 102 -38.45 -18.84 -22.18
CA PRO A 102 -39.55 -19.04 -23.12
C PRO A 102 -40.57 -17.90 -23.06
N LYS A 103 -41.01 -17.41 -24.23
CA LYS A 103 -41.90 -16.24 -24.30
C LYS A 103 -43.24 -16.47 -23.61
N GLU A 104 -43.72 -17.71 -23.57
CA GLU A 104 -45.01 -18.09 -22.99
C GLU A 104 -45.05 -17.98 -21.46
N CYS A 105 -43.89 -17.85 -20.80
CA CYS A 105 -43.81 -17.58 -19.37
C CYS A 105 -44.09 -16.10 -19.04
N PHE A 106 -44.07 -15.22 -20.03
CA PHE A 106 -44.12 -13.77 -19.86
C PHE A 106 -45.31 -13.14 -20.59
N HIS A 107 -45.81 -12.05 -20.02
CA HIS A 107 -46.81 -11.19 -20.62
C HIS A 107 -46.12 -10.03 -21.34
N GLU A 108 -46.70 -9.53 -22.44
CA GLU A 108 -46.11 -8.47 -23.27
C GLU A 108 -45.79 -7.17 -22.52
N LYS A 109 -46.42 -6.94 -21.35
CA LYS A 109 -46.22 -5.78 -20.48
C LYS A 109 -45.31 -6.03 -19.28
N ASP A 110 -44.71 -7.21 -19.16
CA ASP A 110 -43.85 -7.54 -18.02
C ASP A 110 -42.53 -6.74 -18.01
N PHE A 111 -42.21 -6.00 -19.07
CA PHE A 111 -41.13 -5.00 -19.03
C PHE A 111 -41.39 -3.85 -18.05
N LEU A 112 -42.62 -3.67 -17.54
CA LEU A 112 -42.97 -2.61 -16.58
C LEU A 112 -42.73 -3.03 -15.13
N ASN A 113 -42.27 -2.08 -14.31
CA ASN A 113 -42.22 -2.15 -12.85
C ASN A 113 -41.57 -3.44 -12.30
N HIS A 114 -40.41 -3.84 -12.83
CA HIS A 114 -39.64 -5.00 -12.36
C HIS A 114 -40.33 -6.38 -12.52
N ARG A 115 -41.50 -6.49 -13.16
CA ARG A 115 -42.21 -7.76 -13.36
C ARG A 115 -41.35 -8.79 -14.11
N TYR A 116 -40.61 -8.35 -15.12
CA TYR A 116 -39.64 -9.16 -15.84
C TYR A 116 -38.55 -9.70 -14.90
N HIS A 117 -37.94 -8.85 -14.07
CA HIS A 117 -36.89 -9.24 -13.13
C HIS A 117 -37.39 -10.26 -12.10
N ALA A 118 -38.60 -10.07 -11.57
CA ALA A 118 -39.24 -11.02 -10.67
C ALA A 118 -39.50 -12.37 -11.35
N LYS A 119 -40.13 -12.39 -12.52
CA LYS A 119 -40.37 -13.64 -13.26
C LYS A 119 -39.08 -14.33 -13.70
N ARG A 120 -38.05 -13.57 -14.07
CA ARG A 120 -36.70 -14.06 -14.37
C ARG A 120 -36.09 -14.77 -13.16
N CYS A 121 -36.23 -14.20 -11.96
CA CYS A 121 -35.81 -14.81 -10.70
C CYS A 121 -36.60 -16.09 -10.38
N LEU A 122 -37.93 -16.05 -10.50
CA LEU A 122 -38.79 -17.22 -10.26
C LEU A 122 -38.50 -18.38 -11.21
N TYR A 123 -38.17 -18.07 -12.47
CA TYR A 123 -37.71 -19.07 -13.43
C TYR A 123 -36.42 -19.76 -12.97
N LEU A 124 -35.47 -19.00 -12.42
CA LEU A 124 -34.25 -19.55 -11.81
C LEU A 124 -34.54 -20.36 -10.55
N CYS A 125 -35.52 -19.99 -9.72
CA CYS A 125 -35.90 -20.78 -8.53
C CYS A 125 -36.37 -22.18 -8.91
N VAL A 126 -37.12 -22.31 -10.02
CA VAL A 126 -37.54 -23.60 -10.55
C VAL A 126 -36.34 -24.43 -11.02
N ILE A 127 -35.40 -23.82 -11.75
CA ILE A 127 -34.16 -24.48 -12.18
C ILE A 127 -33.31 -24.90 -10.98
N GLU A 128 -33.12 -24.02 -10.00
CA GLU A 128 -32.35 -24.27 -8.79
C GLU A 128 -32.86 -25.51 -8.05
N LYS A 129 -34.17 -25.60 -7.84
CA LYS A 129 -34.81 -26.74 -7.15
C LYS A 129 -34.50 -28.07 -7.86
N SER A 130 -34.55 -28.07 -9.20
CA SER A 130 -34.23 -29.26 -9.99
C SER A 130 -32.73 -29.60 -9.91
N LEU A 131 -31.85 -28.61 -9.99
CA LEU A 131 -30.40 -28.82 -9.94
C LEU A 131 -29.92 -29.31 -8.57
N ARG A 132 -30.48 -28.78 -7.48
CA ARG A 132 -30.18 -29.24 -6.11
C ARG A 132 -30.58 -30.70 -5.86
N SER A 133 -31.52 -31.23 -6.65
CA SER A 133 -31.98 -32.61 -6.55
C SER A 133 -31.12 -33.60 -7.33
N SER A 134 -30.19 -33.12 -8.17
CA SER A 134 -29.34 -33.96 -9.01
C SER A 134 -28.07 -34.39 -8.26
N PRO A 135 -27.68 -35.67 -8.31
CA PRO A 135 -26.46 -36.15 -7.67
C PRO A 135 -25.18 -35.63 -8.34
N LEU A 136 -25.27 -35.11 -9.57
CA LEU A 136 -24.12 -34.55 -10.30
C LEU A 136 -23.69 -33.16 -9.80
N ILE A 137 -24.52 -32.53 -8.96
CA ILE A 137 -24.35 -31.15 -8.51
C ILE A 137 -24.02 -31.14 -7.02
N ARG A 138 -22.85 -30.60 -6.68
CA ARG A 138 -22.37 -30.51 -5.29
C ARG A 138 -23.00 -29.34 -4.53
N LYS A 139 -23.06 -28.16 -5.15
CA LYS A 139 -23.58 -26.93 -4.53
C LYS A 139 -24.25 -26.07 -5.60
N VAL A 140 -25.33 -25.40 -5.23
CA VAL A 140 -25.88 -24.26 -5.98
C VAL A 140 -25.89 -23.05 -5.05
N SER A 141 -25.43 -21.91 -5.53
CA SER A 141 -25.47 -20.63 -4.78
C SER A 141 -26.01 -19.50 -5.66
N TRP A 142 -26.77 -18.61 -5.05
CA TRP A 142 -27.21 -17.38 -5.70
C TRP A 142 -26.09 -16.34 -5.72
N SER A 143 -26.06 -15.55 -6.78
CA SER A 143 -25.18 -14.41 -6.96
C SER A 143 -25.90 -13.39 -7.86
N THR A 144 -25.25 -12.27 -8.16
CA THR A 144 -25.76 -11.23 -9.06
C THR A 144 -24.97 -11.21 -10.37
N PHE A 145 -25.64 -10.84 -11.47
CA PHE A 145 -24.95 -10.59 -12.73
C PHE A 145 -24.29 -9.21 -12.68
N GLN A 146 -22.95 -9.17 -12.62
CA GLN A 146 -22.18 -7.91 -12.60
C GLN A 146 -22.53 -6.98 -11.42
N ASP A 147 -22.79 -7.54 -10.24
CA ASP A 147 -23.15 -6.78 -9.03
C ASP A 147 -24.43 -5.93 -9.19
N GLU A 148 -25.35 -6.38 -10.07
CA GLU A 148 -26.69 -5.81 -10.22
C GLU A 148 -27.72 -6.69 -9.49
N ALA A 149 -28.29 -6.17 -8.41
CA ALA A 149 -29.21 -6.89 -7.52
C ALA A 149 -30.47 -7.38 -8.27
N ARG A 150 -30.94 -6.61 -9.26
CA ARG A 150 -32.11 -6.95 -10.09
C ARG A 150 -31.92 -8.20 -10.95
N LYS A 151 -30.67 -8.63 -11.19
CA LYS A 151 -30.33 -9.71 -12.10
C LYS A 151 -29.68 -10.88 -11.35
N PRO A 152 -30.45 -11.65 -10.57
CA PRO A 152 -29.92 -12.84 -9.92
C PRO A 152 -29.42 -13.88 -10.93
N VAL A 153 -28.36 -14.59 -10.59
CA VAL A 153 -27.80 -15.71 -11.36
C VAL A 153 -27.51 -16.88 -10.42
N LEU A 154 -27.44 -18.08 -10.98
CA LEU A 154 -27.04 -19.27 -10.23
C LEU A 154 -25.59 -19.61 -10.54
N HIS A 155 -24.79 -19.84 -9.50
CA HIS A 155 -23.50 -20.51 -9.60
C HIS A 155 -23.71 -21.98 -9.21
N VAL A 156 -23.47 -22.87 -10.17
CA VAL A 156 -23.64 -24.31 -10.03
C VAL A 156 -22.28 -24.96 -9.97
N TYR A 157 -22.00 -25.69 -8.90
CA TYR A 157 -20.72 -26.37 -8.69
C TYR A 157 -20.91 -27.86 -8.98
N PRO A 158 -20.60 -28.33 -10.21
CA PRO A 158 -20.61 -29.76 -10.51
C PRO A 158 -19.44 -30.47 -9.81
N GLU A 159 -19.54 -31.80 -9.70
CA GLU A 159 -18.47 -32.62 -9.14
C GLU A 159 -17.38 -32.90 -10.19
N ILE A 160 -16.23 -32.22 -10.09
CA ILE A 160 -15.10 -32.36 -11.02
C ILE A 160 -13.79 -32.46 -10.23
N ALA A 161 -13.07 -33.58 -10.37
CA ALA A 161 -11.81 -33.81 -9.65
C ALA A 161 -10.63 -33.02 -10.26
N GLU A 162 -10.61 -32.88 -11.58
CA GLU A 162 -9.53 -32.26 -12.36
C GLU A 162 -9.48 -30.73 -12.26
N LEU A 163 -10.54 -30.11 -11.71
CA LEU A 163 -10.70 -28.66 -11.66
C LEU A 163 -11.51 -28.23 -10.42
N PRO A 164 -10.94 -28.35 -9.21
CA PRO A 164 -11.62 -27.99 -7.98
C PRO A 164 -11.99 -26.50 -7.97
N GLY A 165 -13.22 -26.20 -7.54
CA GLY A 165 -13.75 -24.84 -7.48
C GLY A 165 -14.32 -24.30 -8.78
N PHE A 166 -14.32 -25.10 -9.86
CA PHE A 166 -15.06 -24.77 -11.08
C PHE A 166 -16.55 -24.60 -10.81
N TYR A 167 -17.16 -23.61 -11.46
CA TYR A 167 -18.59 -23.42 -11.44
C TYR A 167 -19.14 -23.02 -12.80
N VAL A 168 -20.39 -23.40 -13.05
CA VAL A 168 -21.18 -23.01 -14.20
C VAL A 168 -22.11 -21.88 -13.76
N ARG A 169 -21.99 -20.72 -14.38
CA ARG A 169 -22.87 -19.57 -14.14
C ARG A 169 -24.05 -19.62 -15.09
N ILE A 170 -25.25 -19.78 -14.56
CA ILE A 170 -26.50 -19.76 -15.33
C ILE A 170 -26.97 -18.31 -15.46
N ILE A 171 -27.05 -17.84 -16.70
CA ILE A 171 -27.44 -16.46 -17.05
C ILE A 171 -28.70 -16.51 -17.92
N PRO A 172 -29.86 -16.10 -17.39
CA PRO A 172 -31.07 -15.94 -18.20
C PRO A 172 -30.92 -14.93 -19.33
N THR A 173 -31.47 -15.25 -20.50
CA THR A 173 -31.56 -14.38 -21.68
C THR A 173 -33.00 -14.28 -22.17
N ALA A 174 -33.34 -13.19 -22.86
CA ALA A 174 -34.72 -12.85 -23.22
C ALA A 174 -34.86 -12.43 -24.69
N SER A 175 -34.18 -13.13 -25.60
CA SER A 175 -34.17 -12.75 -27.01
C SER A 175 -35.58 -12.60 -27.60
N SER A 176 -35.84 -11.43 -28.18
CA SER A 176 -37.11 -11.05 -28.82
C SER A 176 -38.34 -11.14 -27.90
N LEU A 177 -38.19 -10.96 -26.58
CA LEU A 177 -39.29 -11.05 -25.62
C LEU A 177 -40.21 -9.82 -25.64
N PHE A 178 -39.66 -8.62 -25.82
CA PHE A 178 -40.40 -7.36 -25.79
C PHE A 178 -40.15 -6.51 -27.04
N ASP A 179 -41.08 -5.58 -27.33
CA ASP A 179 -40.92 -4.59 -28.40
C ASP A 179 -39.87 -3.53 -28.01
N LEU A 180 -38.86 -3.37 -28.86
CA LEU A 180 -37.76 -2.41 -28.70
C LEU A 180 -38.25 -0.95 -28.54
N SER A 181 -39.37 -0.59 -29.17
CA SER A 181 -39.93 0.76 -29.08
C SER A 181 -40.37 1.14 -27.66
N LYS A 182 -40.66 0.13 -26.82
CA LYS A 182 -41.08 0.26 -25.42
C LYS A 182 -39.90 0.39 -24.47
N LEU A 183 -38.72 -0.06 -24.87
CA LEU A 183 -37.48 -0.03 -24.08
C LEU A 183 -36.53 1.10 -24.50
N ASN A 184 -37.00 2.07 -25.30
CA ASN A 184 -36.17 3.17 -25.75
C ASN A 184 -35.56 3.96 -24.57
N LEU A 185 -34.23 4.03 -24.54
CA LEU A 185 -33.45 4.61 -23.45
C LEU A 185 -33.73 6.10 -23.22
N SER A 186 -34.13 6.83 -24.27
CA SER A 186 -34.24 8.29 -24.24
C SER A 186 -35.60 8.82 -23.83
N THR A 187 -36.66 8.06 -24.07
CA THR A 187 -38.05 8.57 -23.97
C THR A 187 -38.94 7.74 -23.07
N ARG A 188 -38.59 6.48 -22.77
CA ARG A 188 -39.49 5.56 -22.07
C ARG A 188 -39.16 5.48 -20.59
N ASN A 189 -40.17 5.79 -19.79
CA ASN A 189 -40.25 5.40 -18.38
C ASN A 189 -40.89 4.00 -18.32
N ASN A 190 -40.23 3.05 -17.66
CA ASN A 190 -40.78 1.72 -17.38
C ASN A 190 -40.81 1.36 -15.90
N VAL A 191 -40.32 2.25 -15.04
CA VAL A 191 -40.52 2.21 -13.58
C VAL A 191 -41.39 3.39 -13.21
N ARG A 192 -42.70 3.15 -13.03
CA ARG A 192 -43.72 4.20 -12.88
C ARG A 192 -43.55 5.04 -11.61
N ALA A 193 -42.88 4.49 -10.59
CA ALA A 193 -42.52 5.24 -9.39
C ALA A 193 -41.42 6.28 -9.64
N TYR A 194 -40.63 6.15 -10.71
CA TYR A 194 -39.54 7.07 -11.03
C TYR A 194 -40.06 8.34 -11.69
N THR A 195 -40.32 9.35 -10.85
CA THR A 195 -40.87 10.64 -11.24
C THR A 195 -40.04 11.78 -10.67
N LYS A 196 -40.06 12.94 -11.33
CA LYS A 196 -39.48 14.19 -10.86
C LYS A 196 -40.52 15.28 -11.00
N ASP A 197 -40.83 15.98 -9.91
CA ASP A 197 -41.89 17.00 -9.84
C ASP A 197 -43.25 16.48 -10.34
N GLY A 198 -43.56 15.20 -10.07
CA GLY A 198 -44.77 14.51 -10.53
C GLY A 198 -44.75 14.06 -12.00
N ILE A 199 -43.67 14.32 -12.74
CA ILE A 199 -43.52 13.94 -14.16
C ILE A 199 -42.64 12.69 -14.30
N ASN A 200 -43.15 11.69 -15.02
CA ASN A 200 -42.41 10.47 -15.34
C ASN A 200 -41.09 10.78 -16.06
N GLN A 201 -39.99 10.32 -15.48
CA GLN A 201 -38.66 10.47 -16.08
C GLN A 201 -38.29 9.22 -16.90
N PRO A 202 -37.54 9.34 -18.01
CA PRO A 202 -36.99 8.17 -18.71
C PRO A 202 -36.20 7.28 -17.75
N THR A 203 -36.26 5.96 -17.96
CA THR A 203 -35.56 4.95 -17.14
C THR A 203 -34.49 4.21 -17.95
N PRO A 204 -33.42 4.90 -18.40
CA PRO A 204 -32.41 4.32 -19.27
C PRO A 204 -31.63 3.16 -18.63
N ARG A 205 -31.33 3.20 -17.34
CA ARG A 205 -30.55 2.14 -16.66
C ARG A 205 -31.37 0.87 -16.52
N TYR A 206 -32.62 1.01 -16.10
CA TYR A 206 -33.57 -0.11 -16.04
C TYR A 206 -33.85 -0.69 -17.44
N ASN A 207 -34.10 0.16 -18.44
CA ASN A 207 -34.36 -0.30 -19.81
C ASN A 207 -33.14 -1.03 -20.40
N ASN A 208 -31.93 -0.50 -20.18
CA ASN A 208 -30.71 -1.12 -20.66
C ASN A 208 -30.43 -2.48 -19.96
N SER A 209 -30.85 -2.65 -18.71
CA SER A 209 -30.75 -3.92 -17.97
C SER A 209 -31.55 -5.06 -18.64
N ILE A 210 -32.77 -4.76 -19.13
CA ILE A 210 -33.60 -5.70 -19.89
C ILE A 210 -33.02 -5.91 -21.30
N LEU A 211 -32.62 -4.83 -21.97
CA LEU A 211 -32.05 -4.90 -23.32
C LEU A 211 -30.76 -5.73 -23.34
N GLU A 212 -29.94 -5.66 -22.29
CA GLU A 212 -28.76 -6.51 -22.13
C GLU A 212 -29.15 -8.00 -22.21
N ASP A 213 -30.19 -8.46 -21.51
CA ASP A 213 -30.65 -9.86 -21.59
C ASP A 213 -31.25 -10.22 -22.96
N MET A 214 -31.87 -9.26 -23.67
CA MET A 214 -32.45 -9.49 -24.99
C MET A 214 -31.37 -9.74 -26.06
N PHE A 215 -30.25 -9.00 -25.99
CA PHE A 215 -29.18 -9.02 -26.98
C PHE A 215 -27.90 -9.74 -26.53
N LEU A 216 -27.86 -10.29 -25.31
CA LEU A 216 -26.67 -10.99 -24.80
C LEU A 216 -26.26 -12.17 -25.70
N GLU A 217 -27.23 -12.93 -26.22
CA GLU A 217 -26.96 -14.09 -27.08
C GLU A 217 -26.29 -13.69 -28.40
N GLU A 218 -26.81 -12.67 -29.08
CA GLU A 218 -26.25 -12.14 -30.33
C GLU A 218 -24.84 -11.59 -30.12
N ASN A 219 -24.65 -10.80 -29.05
CA ASN A 219 -23.35 -10.25 -28.71
C ASN A 219 -22.33 -11.34 -28.35
N ALA A 220 -22.75 -12.38 -27.62
CA ALA A 220 -21.89 -13.51 -27.25
C ALA A 220 -21.49 -14.33 -28.48
N GLU A 221 -22.41 -14.57 -29.41
CA GLU A 221 -22.14 -15.27 -30.68
C GLU A 221 -21.14 -14.48 -31.55
N TYR A 222 -21.37 -13.18 -31.73
CA TYR A 222 -20.49 -12.33 -32.51
C TYR A 222 -19.08 -12.26 -31.90
N THR A 223 -19.00 -12.05 -30.58
CA THR A 223 -17.73 -12.03 -29.84
C THR A 223 -17.02 -13.37 -29.98
N GLY A 224 -17.70 -14.48 -29.68
CA GLY A 224 -17.15 -15.83 -29.77
C GLY A 224 -16.62 -16.16 -31.17
N SER A 225 -17.37 -15.82 -32.22
CA SER A 225 -16.98 -16.06 -33.62
C SER A 225 -15.72 -15.29 -34.04
N THR A 226 -15.48 -14.11 -33.45
CA THR A 226 -14.30 -13.28 -33.74
C THR A 226 -13.04 -13.85 -33.09
N PHE A 227 -13.16 -14.38 -31.87
CA PHE A 227 -12.07 -15.07 -31.17
C PHE A 227 -11.85 -16.49 -31.70
N ALA A 228 -12.85 -17.10 -32.34
CA ALA A 228 -12.73 -18.41 -32.94
C ALA A 228 -11.61 -18.41 -33.99
N ASN A 229 -10.73 -19.41 -33.92
CA ASN A 229 -9.59 -19.57 -34.84
C ASN A 229 -8.60 -18.38 -34.86
N TRP A 230 -8.50 -17.62 -33.77
CA TRP A 230 -7.50 -16.56 -33.61
C TRP A 230 -6.75 -16.65 -32.27
N LYS A 231 -5.81 -17.60 -32.20
CA LYS A 231 -5.04 -17.93 -30.98
C LYS A 231 -4.33 -16.71 -30.36
N THR A 232 -3.66 -15.87 -31.15
CA THR A 232 -2.93 -14.70 -30.62
C THR A 232 -3.86 -13.66 -29.98
N LEU A 233 -5.08 -13.47 -30.51
CA LEU A 233 -6.09 -12.61 -29.91
C LEU A 233 -6.63 -13.20 -28.59
N GLN A 234 -6.84 -14.52 -28.54
CA GLN A 234 -7.22 -15.22 -27.30
C GLN A 234 -6.13 -15.09 -26.22
N GLU A 235 -4.85 -15.21 -26.59
CA GLU A 235 -3.72 -15.02 -25.67
C GLU A 235 -3.65 -13.58 -25.16
N ALA A 236 -3.85 -12.59 -26.02
CA ALA A 236 -3.85 -11.18 -25.62
C ALA A 236 -5.01 -10.87 -24.66
N LEU A 237 -6.19 -11.45 -24.90
CA LEU A 237 -7.31 -11.36 -23.97
C LEU A 237 -6.97 -11.95 -22.58
N VAL A 238 -6.26 -13.08 -22.53
CA VAL A 238 -5.81 -13.66 -21.26
C VAL A 238 -4.83 -12.72 -20.56
N LEU A 239 -3.85 -12.15 -21.27
CA LEU A 239 -2.92 -11.18 -20.66
C LEU A 239 -3.64 -9.93 -20.12
N LEU A 240 -4.62 -9.39 -20.86
CA LEU A 240 -5.40 -8.25 -20.40
C LEU A 240 -6.27 -8.59 -19.18
N LYS A 241 -6.81 -9.81 -19.11
CA LYS A 241 -7.52 -10.28 -17.91
C LYS A 241 -6.58 -10.40 -16.71
N VAL A 242 -5.38 -10.96 -16.89
CA VAL A 242 -4.38 -11.02 -15.82
C VAL A 242 -4.01 -9.62 -15.36
N TRP A 243 -3.67 -8.72 -16.29
CA TRP A 243 -3.32 -7.33 -16.01
C TRP A 243 -4.43 -6.58 -15.24
N ALA A 244 -5.68 -6.73 -15.68
CA ALA A 244 -6.82 -6.09 -15.03
C ALA A 244 -7.09 -6.70 -13.64
N ARG A 245 -7.03 -8.03 -13.49
CA ARG A 245 -7.23 -8.71 -12.20
C ARG A 245 -6.17 -8.35 -11.16
N GLN A 246 -4.94 -8.07 -11.59
CA GLN A 246 -3.91 -7.55 -10.70
C GLN A 246 -4.22 -6.15 -10.19
N ARG A 247 -5.12 -5.40 -10.85
CA ARG A 247 -5.56 -4.05 -10.49
C ARG A 247 -7.01 -4.07 -10.00
N THR A 248 -7.21 -4.44 -8.74
CA THR A 248 -8.53 -4.87 -8.25
C THR A 248 -9.62 -3.79 -8.33
N SER A 249 -9.27 -2.51 -8.33
CA SER A 249 -10.19 -1.37 -8.43
C SER A 249 -10.74 -1.15 -9.84
N ILE A 250 -9.97 -1.48 -10.89
CA ILE A 250 -10.44 -1.39 -12.29
C ILE A 250 -11.07 -2.70 -12.78
N TYR A 251 -10.86 -3.82 -12.08
CA TYR A 251 -11.59 -5.07 -12.29
C TYR A 251 -12.74 -5.20 -11.30
N SER A 252 -13.70 -4.28 -11.43
CA SER A 252 -14.86 -4.08 -10.56
C SER A 252 -16.14 -3.94 -11.39
N HIS A 253 -17.30 -3.98 -10.74
CA HIS A 253 -18.61 -3.90 -11.40
C HIS A 253 -18.84 -2.60 -12.20
N ASP A 254 -18.18 -1.51 -11.78
CA ASP A 254 -18.31 -0.19 -12.37
C ASP A 254 -17.16 0.18 -13.34
N CYS A 255 -16.35 -0.80 -13.74
CA CYS A 255 -15.21 -0.59 -14.63
C CYS A 255 -15.06 -1.73 -15.67
N LEU A 256 -13.91 -2.40 -15.73
CA LEU A 256 -13.66 -3.50 -16.64
C LEU A 256 -14.08 -4.84 -16.04
N ASN A 257 -14.56 -5.71 -16.91
CA ASN A 257 -14.70 -7.13 -16.65
C ASN A 257 -14.20 -7.92 -17.88
N GLY A 258 -14.13 -9.25 -17.76
CA GLY A 258 -13.63 -10.10 -18.84
C GLY A 258 -14.43 -9.97 -20.15
N TYR A 259 -15.72 -9.67 -20.07
CA TYR A 259 -16.60 -9.50 -21.23
C TYR A 259 -16.35 -8.15 -21.94
N LEU A 260 -16.27 -7.04 -21.19
CA LEU A 260 -15.99 -5.72 -21.75
C LEU A 260 -14.62 -5.65 -22.43
N ILE A 261 -13.59 -6.27 -21.83
CA ILE A 261 -12.27 -6.39 -22.47
C ILE A 261 -12.40 -7.13 -23.81
N SER A 262 -13.17 -8.22 -23.86
CA SER A 262 -13.42 -8.99 -25.08
C SER A 262 -14.13 -8.15 -26.14
N ALA A 263 -15.19 -7.43 -25.76
CA ALA A 263 -15.96 -6.57 -26.66
C ALA A 263 -15.11 -5.43 -27.24
N ILE A 264 -14.24 -4.81 -26.43
CA ILE A 264 -13.33 -3.75 -26.87
C ILE A 264 -12.27 -4.30 -27.82
N LEU A 265 -11.72 -5.49 -27.55
CA LEU A 265 -10.82 -6.14 -28.51
C LEU A 265 -11.50 -6.41 -29.85
N VAL A 266 -12.74 -6.90 -29.84
CA VAL A 266 -13.54 -7.09 -31.07
C VAL A 266 -13.68 -5.76 -31.81
N PHE A 267 -14.10 -4.69 -31.12
CA PHE A 267 -14.18 -3.35 -31.71
C PHE A 267 -12.88 -2.92 -32.42
N LEU A 268 -11.73 -3.14 -31.78
CA LEU A 268 -10.42 -2.76 -32.33
C LEU A 268 -9.99 -3.57 -33.57
N THR A 269 -10.63 -4.71 -33.84
CA THR A 269 -10.43 -5.48 -35.07
C THR A 269 -11.32 -5.01 -36.22
N MET A 270 -12.37 -4.23 -35.92
CA MET A 270 -13.36 -3.78 -36.90
C MET A 270 -12.94 -2.49 -37.60
N ASP A 271 -13.51 -2.25 -38.79
CA ASP A 271 -13.34 -1.01 -39.55
C ASP A 271 -13.82 0.24 -38.79
N SER A 272 -14.90 0.10 -38.02
CA SER A 272 -15.41 1.12 -37.10
C SER A 272 -14.43 1.48 -35.97
N GLY A 273 -13.61 0.52 -35.54
CA GLY A 273 -12.49 0.73 -34.63
C GLY A 273 -11.18 1.09 -35.32
N GLY A 274 -11.20 1.33 -36.64
CA GLY A 274 -10.02 1.69 -37.43
C GLY A 274 -9.11 0.52 -37.80
N SER A 275 -9.55 -0.73 -37.60
CA SER A 275 -8.78 -1.96 -37.86
C SER A 275 -7.38 -1.94 -37.23
N ILE A 276 -7.28 -1.39 -36.01
CA ILE A 276 -6.02 -1.19 -35.30
C ILE A 276 -5.36 -2.54 -34.97
N ILE A 277 -6.16 -3.56 -34.65
CA ILE A 277 -5.68 -4.93 -34.42
C ILE A 277 -5.89 -5.77 -35.68
N ASN A 278 -4.83 -6.44 -36.13
CA ASN A 278 -4.87 -7.34 -37.28
C ASN A 278 -4.15 -8.68 -36.99
N ARG A 279 -4.32 -9.65 -37.89
CA ARG A 279 -3.81 -11.03 -37.70
C ARG A 279 -2.29 -11.18 -37.75
N SER A 280 -1.53 -10.19 -38.22
CA SER A 280 -0.06 -10.26 -38.24
C SER A 280 0.59 -9.83 -36.92
N MET A 281 -0.17 -9.21 -36.01
CA MET A 281 0.34 -8.75 -34.73
C MET A 281 0.60 -9.90 -33.75
N THR A 282 1.67 -9.75 -32.97
CA THR A 282 1.98 -10.66 -31.85
C THR A 282 1.10 -10.37 -30.63
N THR A 283 0.99 -11.35 -29.74
CA THR A 283 0.24 -11.24 -28.47
C THR A 283 0.64 -9.99 -27.66
N ARG A 284 1.95 -9.69 -27.59
CA ARG A 284 2.49 -8.51 -26.90
C ARG A 284 2.12 -7.19 -27.59
N GLN A 285 2.15 -7.15 -28.92
CA GLN A 285 1.75 -5.97 -29.69
C GLN A 285 0.26 -5.68 -29.51
N ILE A 286 -0.58 -6.70 -29.54
CA ILE A 286 -2.03 -6.57 -29.28
C ILE A 286 -2.26 -6.04 -27.86
N PHE A 287 -1.57 -6.58 -26.86
CA PHE A 287 -1.63 -6.08 -25.48
C PHE A 287 -1.26 -4.60 -25.41
N ARG A 288 -0.10 -4.19 -25.95
CA ARG A 288 0.36 -2.78 -25.93
C ARG A 288 -0.61 -1.84 -26.65
N VAL A 289 -1.18 -2.27 -27.78
CA VAL A 289 -2.19 -1.49 -28.51
C VAL A 289 -3.47 -1.31 -27.70
N ALA A 290 -3.96 -2.36 -27.04
CA ALA A 290 -5.14 -2.27 -26.19
C ALA A 290 -4.90 -1.34 -24.99
N ILE A 291 -3.74 -1.44 -24.32
CA ILE A 291 -3.36 -0.51 -23.24
C ILE A 291 -3.28 0.93 -23.75
N ASN A 292 -2.66 1.17 -24.91
CA ASN A 292 -2.60 2.51 -25.49
C ASN A 292 -3.99 3.07 -25.81
N PHE A 293 -4.90 2.21 -26.30
CA PHE A 293 -6.28 2.58 -26.55
C PHE A 293 -7.03 2.97 -25.26
N PHE A 294 -6.83 2.24 -24.16
CA PHE A 294 -7.39 2.64 -22.87
C PHE A 294 -6.84 3.99 -22.41
N ALA A 295 -5.52 4.21 -22.51
CA ALA A 295 -4.86 5.40 -21.98
C ALA A 295 -5.25 6.70 -22.71
N THR A 296 -5.23 6.70 -24.06
CA THR A 296 -5.18 7.98 -24.81
C THR A 296 -6.18 8.12 -25.96
N SER A 297 -6.99 7.10 -26.24
CA SER A 297 -7.85 7.11 -27.43
C SER A 297 -8.90 8.22 -27.39
N LYS A 298 -8.95 9.04 -28.44
CA LYS A 298 -10.01 10.04 -28.65
C LYS A 298 -11.33 9.43 -29.11
N MET A 299 -11.39 8.11 -29.35
CA MET A 299 -12.63 7.44 -29.77
C MET A 299 -13.65 7.35 -28.63
N TRP A 300 -13.19 7.33 -27.37
CA TRP A 300 -14.06 7.28 -26.18
C TRP A 300 -15.06 8.44 -26.13
N SER A 301 -14.61 9.66 -26.45
CA SER A 301 -15.49 10.85 -26.47
C SER A 301 -16.52 10.85 -27.60
N LYS A 302 -16.36 9.96 -28.59
CA LYS A 302 -17.30 9.76 -29.70
C LYS A 302 -18.22 8.57 -29.49
N GLY A 303 -18.05 7.81 -28.39
CA GLY A 303 -18.71 6.54 -28.16
C GLY A 303 -18.16 5.42 -29.05
N LEU A 304 -17.99 4.22 -28.48
CA LEU A 304 -17.55 3.04 -29.24
C LEU A 304 -18.78 2.36 -29.85
N VAL A 305 -18.69 1.89 -31.09
CA VAL A 305 -19.81 1.22 -31.77
C VAL A 305 -19.32 -0.07 -32.40
N ILE A 306 -19.75 -1.21 -31.86
CA ILE A 306 -19.34 -2.55 -32.29
C ILE A 306 -20.17 -3.00 -33.49
N GLN A 307 -20.17 -2.22 -34.56
CA GLN A 307 -20.85 -2.55 -35.82
C GLN A 307 -19.93 -2.25 -37.00
N PRO A 308 -19.97 -3.06 -38.08
CA PRO A 308 -19.28 -2.71 -39.31
C PRO A 308 -19.82 -1.37 -39.84
N MET A 309 -18.97 -0.48 -40.37
CA MET A 309 -19.42 0.86 -40.78
C MET A 309 -20.58 0.80 -41.79
N LYS A 310 -20.58 -0.22 -42.67
CA LYS A 310 -21.61 -0.45 -43.69
C LYS A 310 -22.95 -0.96 -43.14
N LYS A 311 -22.99 -1.49 -41.91
CA LYS A 311 -24.17 -2.08 -41.27
C LYS A 311 -24.61 -1.29 -40.03
N ARG A 312 -24.16 -0.04 -39.91
CA ARG A 312 -24.43 0.78 -38.72
C ARG A 312 -25.93 1.09 -38.61
N THR A 313 -26.55 0.64 -37.52
CA THR A 313 -27.97 0.86 -37.24
C THR A 313 -28.20 2.10 -36.37
N ILE A 314 -27.26 2.41 -35.47
CA ILE A 314 -27.37 3.56 -34.56
C ILE A 314 -26.99 4.89 -35.25
N SER A 315 -27.86 5.90 -35.12
CA SER A 315 -27.62 7.25 -35.65
C SER A 315 -26.60 8.04 -34.81
N LYS A 316 -26.07 9.14 -35.37
CA LYS A 316 -25.16 10.03 -34.65
C LYS A 316 -25.83 10.68 -33.43
N GLU A 317 -27.10 11.03 -33.58
CA GLU A 317 -27.94 11.60 -32.53
C GLU A 317 -28.18 10.59 -31.40
N GLY A 318 -28.37 9.31 -31.75
CA GLY A 318 -28.50 8.22 -30.77
C GLY A 318 -27.24 8.06 -29.92
N ILE A 319 -26.06 8.16 -30.52
CA ILE A 319 -24.78 8.09 -29.79
C ILE A 319 -24.58 9.32 -28.90
N ALA A 320 -24.89 10.52 -29.40
CA ALA A 320 -24.83 11.73 -28.60
C ALA A 320 -25.76 11.65 -27.38
N HIS A 321 -26.93 11.01 -27.54
CA HIS A 321 -27.84 10.77 -26.43
C HIS A 321 -27.27 9.76 -25.41
N LEU A 322 -26.64 8.67 -25.86
CA LEU A 322 -25.96 7.72 -24.97
C LEU A 322 -24.88 8.41 -24.13
N LEU A 323 -24.02 9.22 -24.76
CA LEU A 323 -22.97 9.98 -24.07
C LEU A 323 -23.49 11.06 -23.12
N LYS A 324 -24.72 11.53 -23.32
CA LYS A 324 -25.40 12.44 -22.39
C LYS A 324 -25.98 11.71 -21.18
N THR A 325 -26.36 10.43 -21.37
CA THR A 325 -27.11 9.63 -20.38
C THR A 325 -26.19 8.76 -19.52
N PHE A 326 -25.08 8.30 -20.08
CA PHE A 326 -24.11 7.42 -19.45
C PHE A 326 -22.72 8.05 -19.47
N ASP A 327 -21.89 7.74 -18.47
CA ASP A 327 -20.53 8.26 -18.39
C ASP A 327 -19.63 7.73 -19.52
N VAL A 328 -19.86 6.48 -19.94
CA VAL A 328 -19.17 5.83 -21.04
C VAL A 328 -20.19 5.12 -21.94
N ALA A 329 -19.99 5.22 -23.26
CA ALA A 329 -20.83 4.59 -24.26
C ALA A 329 -20.05 3.56 -25.09
N ILE A 330 -20.43 2.28 -24.95
CA ILE A 330 -20.00 1.18 -25.81
C ILE A 330 -21.27 0.55 -26.38
N CYS A 331 -21.64 0.97 -27.59
CA CYS A 331 -22.80 0.45 -28.28
C CYS A 331 -22.50 -0.94 -28.85
N ASP A 332 -23.37 -1.89 -28.55
CA ASP A 332 -23.25 -3.30 -28.88
C ASP A 332 -23.43 -3.61 -30.39
N VAL A 333 -23.46 -4.90 -30.75
CA VAL A 333 -23.60 -5.32 -32.16
C VAL A 333 -24.97 -5.02 -32.74
N SER A 334 -26.02 -4.97 -31.90
CA SER A 334 -27.38 -4.65 -32.34
C SER A 334 -27.58 -3.13 -32.56
N GLY A 335 -26.81 -2.31 -31.85
CA GLY A 335 -26.94 -0.85 -31.86
C GLY A 335 -27.97 -0.31 -30.85
N HIS A 336 -28.47 -1.17 -29.95
CA HIS A 336 -29.55 -0.84 -29.01
C HIS A 336 -29.10 -0.89 -27.55
N VAL A 337 -27.96 -1.51 -27.23
CA VAL A 337 -27.49 -1.70 -25.86
C VAL A 337 -26.20 -0.92 -25.63
N ASN A 338 -26.13 -0.19 -24.53
CA ASN A 338 -24.84 0.28 -24.02
C ASN A 338 -24.23 -0.78 -23.11
N LEU A 339 -23.16 -1.45 -23.54
CA LEU A 339 -22.45 -2.45 -22.74
C LEU A 339 -21.75 -1.83 -21.52
N ALA A 340 -21.36 -0.56 -21.60
CA ALA A 340 -20.68 0.16 -20.52
C ALA A 340 -21.63 0.91 -19.60
N PHE A 341 -22.93 0.59 -19.58
CA PHE A 341 -23.90 1.36 -18.82
C PHE A 341 -23.66 1.38 -17.31
N ARG A 342 -22.97 0.37 -16.75
CA ARG A 342 -22.55 0.34 -15.33
C ARG A 342 -21.25 1.12 -15.08
N MET A 343 -20.48 1.42 -16.13
CA MET A 343 -19.19 2.07 -16.00
C MET A 343 -19.35 3.51 -15.51
N THR A 344 -18.63 3.88 -14.46
CA THR A 344 -18.65 5.25 -13.91
C THR A 344 -17.54 6.10 -14.52
N LYS A 345 -17.72 7.42 -14.50
CA LYS A 345 -16.70 8.37 -14.97
C LYS A 345 -15.40 8.26 -14.18
N SER A 346 -15.49 8.08 -12.86
CA SER A 346 -14.33 7.94 -11.97
C SER A 346 -13.58 6.64 -12.23
N ALA A 347 -14.30 5.54 -12.47
CA ALA A 347 -13.72 4.28 -12.90
C ALA A 347 -12.98 4.35 -14.23
N PHE A 348 -13.61 4.99 -15.20
CA PHE A 348 -12.99 5.17 -16.50
C PHE A 348 -11.73 6.05 -16.40
N SER A 349 -11.76 7.11 -15.61
CA SER A 349 -10.57 7.95 -15.38
C SER A 349 -9.44 7.18 -14.69
N GLU A 350 -9.76 6.30 -13.73
CA GLU A 350 -8.76 5.40 -13.14
C GLU A 350 -8.18 4.43 -14.17
N LEU A 351 -9.02 3.83 -15.02
CA LEU A 351 -8.56 2.96 -16.09
C LEU A 351 -7.57 3.67 -17.03
N GLN A 352 -7.84 4.94 -17.38
CA GLN A 352 -6.93 5.73 -18.20
C GLN A 352 -5.60 5.99 -17.50
N ASP A 353 -5.61 6.34 -16.20
CA ASP A 353 -4.40 6.53 -15.40
C ASP A 353 -3.57 5.24 -15.26
N GLU A 354 -4.24 4.11 -14.99
CA GLU A 354 -3.60 2.78 -14.91
C GLU A 354 -2.99 2.34 -16.23
N ALA A 355 -3.70 2.56 -17.34
CA ALA A 355 -3.19 2.25 -18.67
C ALA A 355 -1.99 3.15 -19.02
N ALA A 356 -2.03 4.45 -18.69
CA ALA A 356 -0.91 5.36 -18.89
C ALA A 356 0.31 4.96 -18.04
N CYS A 357 0.10 4.57 -16.77
CA CYS A 357 1.17 4.06 -15.91
C CYS A 357 1.76 2.75 -16.46
N THR A 358 0.91 1.87 -16.99
CA THR A 358 1.33 0.63 -17.66
C THR A 358 2.23 0.90 -18.86
N LEU A 359 1.90 1.87 -19.72
CA LEU A 359 2.76 2.24 -20.85
C LEU A 359 4.13 2.76 -20.38
N ASN A 360 4.13 3.62 -19.36
CA ASN A 360 5.36 4.16 -18.78
C ASN A 360 6.23 3.04 -18.16
N CYS A 361 5.60 2.07 -17.51
CA CYS A 361 6.26 0.88 -16.97
C CYS A 361 6.88 0.01 -18.08
N LEU A 362 6.14 -0.24 -19.18
CA LEU A 362 6.67 -0.95 -20.35
C LEU A 362 7.92 -0.29 -20.94
N ASP A 363 8.02 1.04 -20.85
CA ASP A 363 9.11 1.82 -21.44
C ASP A 363 10.31 2.02 -20.50
N LYS A 364 10.09 2.09 -19.17
CA LYS A 364 11.12 2.42 -18.17
C LYS A 364 11.62 1.25 -17.32
N CYS A 365 10.87 0.15 -17.21
CA CYS A 365 11.27 -1.00 -16.41
C CYS A 365 12.17 -1.97 -17.18
N ARG A 366 13.00 -2.71 -16.44
CA ARG A 366 13.78 -3.84 -17.00
C ARG A 366 12.83 -4.92 -17.51
N ASP A 367 13.25 -5.68 -18.52
CA ASP A 367 12.44 -6.73 -19.18
C ASP A 367 11.02 -6.28 -19.57
N GLY A 368 10.83 -5.00 -19.90
CA GLY A 368 9.52 -4.43 -20.25
C GLY A 368 8.47 -4.52 -19.15
N GLY A 369 8.88 -4.52 -17.87
CA GLY A 369 7.96 -4.42 -16.73
C GLY A 369 7.16 -5.68 -16.41
N PHE A 370 7.64 -6.87 -16.78
CA PHE A 370 6.87 -8.12 -16.60
C PHE A 370 6.41 -8.34 -15.15
N GLU A 371 7.32 -8.17 -14.18
CA GLU A 371 7.03 -8.37 -12.76
C GLU A 371 6.02 -7.33 -12.24
N GLU A 372 6.21 -6.07 -12.62
CA GLU A 372 5.35 -4.96 -12.22
C GLU A 372 3.95 -5.07 -12.81
N LEU A 373 3.81 -5.58 -14.04
CA LEU A 373 2.52 -5.62 -14.74
C LEU A 373 1.68 -6.85 -14.42
N PHE A 374 2.31 -8.01 -14.27
CA PHE A 374 1.61 -9.30 -14.19
C PHE A 374 1.79 -10.03 -12.86
N MET A 375 2.86 -9.75 -12.11
CA MET A 375 3.16 -10.44 -10.83
C MET A 375 2.83 -9.56 -9.61
N THR A 376 2.93 -8.24 -9.75
CA THR A 376 2.68 -7.29 -8.67
C THR A 376 1.19 -6.93 -8.58
N LYS A 377 0.58 -7.23 -7.44
CA LYS A 377 -0.82 -6.89 -7.17
C LYS A 377 -0.96 -5.41 -6.76
N VAL A 378 -1.78 -4.69 -7.51
CA VAL A 378 -2.27 -3.33 -7.23
C VAL A 378 -3.67 -3.43 -6.65
N ASP A 379 -3.74 -3.71 -5.35
CA ASP A 379 -5.01 -3.68 -4.63
C ASP A 379 -5.36 -2.29 -4.11
N PHE A 380 -6.61 -2.15 -3.66
CA PHE A 380 -7.18 -0.87 -3.24
C PHE A 380 -6.32 -0.17 -2.18
N GLY A 381 -5.88 -0.89 -1.14
CA GLY A 381 -5.07 -0.32 -0.06
C GLY A 381 -3.66 0.12 -0.46
N ALA A 382 -3.06 -0.49 -1.49
CA ALA A 382 -1.78 -0.04 -2.03
C ALA A 382 -1.91 1.01 -3.13
N LYS A 383 -3.08 1.15 -3.77
CA LYS A 383 -3.33 2.11 -4.85
C LYS A 383 -3.60 3.53 -4.34
N PHE A 384 -4.47 3.67 -3.34
CA PHE A 384 -4.94 4.97 -2.85
C PHE A 384 -4.14 5.44 -1.64
N ASP A 385 -3.86 6.74 -1.57
CA ASP A 385 -3.09 7.34 -0.47
C ASP A 385 -3.89 7.42 0.83
N SER A 386 -5.20 7.70 0.75
CA SER A 386 -6.11 7.71 1.88
C SER A 386 -7.30 6.80 1.62
N CYS A 387 -7.61 5.94 2.59
CA CYS A 387 -8.75 5.03 2.55
C CYS A 387 -9.72 5.32 3.70
N LEU A 388 -11.01 5.32 3.39
CA LEU A 388 -12.12 5.49 4.33
C LEU A 388 -13.14 4.38 4.11
N ARG A 389 -13.63 3.81 5.22
CA ARG A 389 -14.74 2.87 5.22
C ARG A 389 -15.96 3.55 5.84
N ILE A 390 -17.08 3.46 5.14
CA ILE A 390 -18.36 4.05 5.55
C ILE A 390 -19.34 2.92 5.81
N ASN A 391 -19.80 2.80 7.05
CA ASN A 391 -20.91 1.92 7.39
C ASN A 391 -22.23 2.65 7.13
N LEU A 392 -23.03 2.11 6.21
CA LEU A 392 -24.33 2.67 5.85
C LEU A 392 -25.49 1.80 6.37
N LYS A 393 -25.19 0.70 7.09
CA LYS A 393 -26.21 -0.21 7.62
C LYS A 393 -27.05 0.51 8.67
N GLY A 394 -28.37 0.53 8.48
CA GLY A 394 -29.31 1.17 9.41
C GLY A 394 -29.41 2.70 9.31
N ASN A 395 -28.72 3.33 8.35
CA ASN A 395 -28.83 4.78 8.14
C ASN A 395 -30.22 5.15 7.59
N SER A 396 -30.92 6.07 8.25
CA SER A 396 -32.31 6.41 7.94
C SER A 396 -32.52 7.06 6.56
N LYS A 397 -31.53 7.80 6.04
CA LYS A 397 -31.56 8.34 4.66
C LYS A 397 -31.39 7.25 3.62
N VAL A 398 -30.57 6.25 3.94
CA VAL A 398 -30.34 5.08 3.08
C VAL A 398 -31.57 4.18 3.06
N THR A 399 -32.19 3.91 4.22
CA THR A 399 -33.39 3.07 4.33
C THR A 399 -34.65 3.73 3.75
N ALA A 400 -34.65 5.05 3.57
CA ALA A 400 -35.77 5.78 2.96
C ALA A 400 -35.80 5.67 1.41
N LEU A 401 -34.70 5.23 0.79
CA LEU A 401 -34.62 5.04 -0.65
C LEU A 401 -35.27 3.72 -1.04
N SER A 402 -36.07 3.73 -2.11
CA SER A 402 -36.50 2.47 -2.75
C SER A 402 -35.29 1.74 -3.31
N PHE A 403 -35.20 0.42 -3.11
CA PHE A 403 -34.03 -0.37 -3.52
C PHE A 403 -33.70 -0.24 -5.01
N CYS A 404 -34.72 -0.24 -5.87
CA CYS A 404 -34.57 -0.25 -7.33
C CYS A 404 -35.57 0.70 -8.00
N LEU A 405 -35.09 1.86 -8.47
CA LEU A 405 -35.82 2.75 -9.38
C LEU A 405 -35.26 2.57 -10.80
N ASP A 406 -34.85 3.66 -11.47
CA ASP A 406 -34.03 3.54 -12.68
C ASP A 406 -32.67 2.90 -12.37
N ASP A 407 -32.00 3.40 -11.34
CA ASP A 407 -30.74 2.86 -10.81
C ASP A 407 -30.99 2.16 -9.46
N GLU A 408 -30.00 1.41 -8.98
CA GLU A 408 -30.03 0.76 -7.67
C GLU A 408 -29.61 1.75 -6.57
N SER A 409 -30.24 1.66 -5.40
CA SER A 409 -29.99 2.57 -4.26
C SER A 409 -28.50 2.65 -3.88
N TRP A 410 -27.78 1.53 -3.87
CA TRP A 410 -26.33 1.49 -3.59
C TRP A 410 -25.52 2.30 -4.62
N ARG A 411 -25.88 2.25 -5.91
CA ARG A 411 -25.20 2.98 -7.00
C ARG A 411 -25.47 4.48 -6.92
N VAL A 412 -26.66 4.88 -6.48
CA VAL A 412 -26.99 6.28 -6.20
C VAL A 412 -26.13 6.78 -5.03
N LEU A 413 -26.04 6.01 -3.96
CA LEU A 413 -25.25 6.39 -2.78
C LEU A 413 -23.75 6.46 -3.05
N GLU A 414 -23.20 5.55 -3.88
CA GLU A 414 -21.80 5.65 -4.34
C GLU A 414 -21.55 6.98 -5.06
N LYS A 415 -22.45 7.37 -5.98
CA LYS A 415 -22.39 8.63 -6.72
C LYS A 415 -22.52 9.84 -5.80
N ASP A 416 -23.43 9.79 -4.83
CA ASP A 416 -23.65 10.87 -3.88
C ASP A 416 -22.42 11.07 -2.99
N VAL A 417 -21.87 10.00 -2.41
CA VAL A 417 -20.62 10.05 -1.62
C VAL A 417 -19.48 10.60 -2.47
N GLN A 418 -19.31 10.11 -3.71
CA GLN A 418 -18.26 10.59 -4.60
C GLN A 418 -18.43 12.08 -4.90
N SER A 419 -19.63 12.53 -5.23
CA SER A 419 -19.93 13.94 -5.55
C SER A 419 -19.68 14.85 -4.35
N LEU A 420 -20.12 14.44 -3.15
CA LEU A 420 -19.90 15.19 -1.91
C LEU A 420 -18.42 15.34 -1.60
N LEU A 421 -17.66 14.25 -1.66
CA LEU A 421 -16.22 14.28 -1.41
C LEU A 421 -15.47 15.06 -2.49
N GLN A 422 -15.87 14.97 -3.75
CA GLN A 422 -15.25 15.75 -4.82
C GLN A 422 -15.51 17.26 -4.65
N GLN A 423 -16.72 17.63 -4.20
CA GLN A 423 -17.05 19.03 -3.87
C GLN A 423 -16.31 19.52 -2.62
N GLY A 424 -16.12 18.66 -1.61
CA GLY A 424 -15.45 19.01 -0.36
C GLY A 424 -13.92 19.07 -0.46
N LEU A 425 -13.32 18.10 -1.15
CA LEU A 425 -11.86 17.98 -1.26
C LEU A 425 -11.27 18.74 -2.45
N THR A 426 -12.06 19.01 -3.49
CA THR A 426 -11.65 19.86 -4.63
C THR A 426 -10.28 19.46 -5.24
N ASP A 427 -9.34 20.39 -5.37
CA ASP A 427 -8.00 20.18 -5.96
C ASP A 427 -6.98 19.57 -4.98
N ARG A 428 -7.39 19.22 -3.75
CA ARG A 428 -6.59 18.41 -2.81
C ARG A 428 -6.40 16.98 -3.29
N THR A 429 -7.22 16.53 -4.23
CA THR A 429 -7.24 15.15 -4.72
C THR A 429 -7.04 15.12 -6.22
N LYS A 430 -6.27 14.13 -6.70
CA LYS A 430 -6.18 13.81 -8.13
C LYS A 430 -7.39 12.97 -8.56
N MET A 431 -7.81 12.05 -7.70
CA MET A 431 -8.89 11.11 -8.00
C MET A 431 -9.54 10.61 -6.71
N ILE A 432 -10.85 10.39 -6.76
CA ILE A 432 -11.64 9.75 -5.70
C ILE A 432 -12.38 8.58 -6.33
N ARG A 433 -12.23 7.40 -5.74
CA ARG A 433 -13.01 6.21 -6.07
C ARG A 433 -13.87 5.82 -4.88
N VAL A 434 -15.13 5.53 -5.17
CA VAL A 434 -16.09 5.00 -4.21
C VAL A 434 -16.56 3.66 -4.76
N LEU A 435 -16.38 2.60 -3.98
CA LEU A 435 -16.72 1.24 -4.35
C LEU A 435 -17.49 0.58 -3.22
N TRP A 436 -18.67 0.07 -3.56
CA TRP A 436 -19.55 -0.67 -2.69
C TRP A 436 -19.93 -1.97 -3.38
N ARG A 437 -19.29 -3.06 -2.94
CA ARG A 437 -19.73 -4.41 -3.28
C ARG A 437 -20.95 -4.72 -2.44
N SER A 438 -22.12 -4.45 -3.00
CA SER A 438 -23.39 -4.58 -2.29
C SER A 438 -23.80 -6.04 -2.16
N THR A 439 -23.44 -6.90 -3.12
CA THR A 439 -23.81 -8.33 -3.09
C THR A 439 -23.12 -9.07 -1.93
N PRO A 440 -23.87 -9.79 -1.08
CA PRO A 440 -23.30 -10.58 0.01
C PRO A 440 -22.57 -11.84 -0.50
N SER A 441 -21.68 -12.41 0.31
CA SER A 441 -20.92 -13.62 -0.05
C SER A 441 -21.80 -14.86 -0.19
N GLU A 442 -22.87 -14.95 0.59
CA GLU A 442 -23.94 -15.92 0.43
C GLU A 442 -25.25 -15.16 0.38
N TRP A 443 -25.98 -15.30 -0.73
CA TRP A 443 -27.27 -14.66 -0.91
C TRP A 443 -28.38 -15.70 -0.81
N ASN A 444 -29.33 -15.46 0.09
CA ASN A 444 -30.59 -16.18 0.12
C ASN A 444 -31.68 -15.34 -0.55
N ILE A 445 -32.24 -15.86 -1.63
CA ILE A 445 -33.26 -15.14 -2.42
C ILE A 445 -34.54 -14.86 -1.63
N MET A 446 -34.82 -15.70 -0.61
CA MET A 446 -35.98 -15.55 0.28
C MET A 446 -35.86 -14.33 1.21
N ASP A 447 -34.64 -13.91 1.52
CA ASP A 447 -34.35 -12.77 2.40
C ASP A 447 -34.26 -11.45 1.62
N GLY A 448 -34.44 -11.50 0.29
CA GLY A 448 -34.42 -10.32 -0.58
C GLY A 448 -33.09 -9.59 -0.57
N PHE A 449 -33.14 -8.27 -0.41
CA PHE A 449 -32.00 -7.36 -0.38
C PHE A 449 -31.57 -6.96 1.03
N SER A 450 -32.11 -7.59 2.08
CA SER A 450 -31.83 -7.26 3.48
C SER A 450 -30.34 -7.27 3.84
N GLU A 451 -29.58 -8.22 3.31
CA GLU A 451 -28.12 -8.35 3.52
C GLU A 451 -27.28 -7.58 2.48
N PHE A 452 -27.91 -6.93 1.49
CA PHE A 452 -27.18 -6.12 0.52
C PHE A 452 -26.64 -4.85 1.16
N GLY A 453 -25.37 -4.54 0.90
CA GLY A 453 -24.70 -3.41 1.52
C GLY A 453 -24.38 -3.61 3.00
N SER A 454 -24.40 -4.86 3.49
CA SER A 454 -23.91 -5.24 4.83
C SER A 454 -22.41 -4.97 5.00
N SER A 455 -21.65 -5.05 3.91
CA SER A 455 -20.23 -4.66 3.88
C SER A 455 -20.09 -3.14 3.80
N PRO A 456 -19.07 -2.56 4.45
CA PRO A 456 -18.84 -1.12 4.40
C PRO A 456 -18.53 -0.67 2.96
N LEU A 457 -19.03 0.52 2.61
CA LEU A 457 -18.65 1.22 1.39
C LEU A 457 -17.21 1.72 1.55
N ILE A 458 -16.38 1.51 0.52
CA ILE A 458 -14.96 1.85 0.56
C ILE A 458 -14.70 3.06 -0.32
N VAL A 459 -14.03 4.06 0.25
CA VAL A 459 -13.57 5.26 -0.43
C VAL A 459 -12.05 5.26 -0.49
N GLY A 460 -11.52 5.49 -1.68
CA GLY A 460 -10.10 5.57 -1.98
C GLY A 460 -9.78 6.93 -2.58
N VAL A 461 -8.83 7.64 -2.00
CA VAL A 461 -8.43 8.98 -2.41
C VAL A 461 -6.97 8.96 -2.83
N MET A 462 -6.70 9.36 -4.07
CA MET A 462 -5.35 9.71 -4.53
C MET A 462 -5.15 11.20 -4.33
N LEU A 463 -4.12 11.56 -3.56
CA LEU A 463 -3.82 12.95 -3.26
C LEU A 463 -3.21 13.65 -4.49
N SER A 464 -3.35 14.97 -4.54
CA SER A 464 -2.66 15.78 -5.55
C SER A 464 -1.22 16.05 -5.09
N LEU A 465 -0.81 17.31 -4.99
CA LEU A 465 0.45 17.70 -4.36
C LEU A 465 0.21 17.85 -2.85
N LEU A 466 1.17 17.45 -2.00
CA LEU A 466 1.02 17.51 -0.55
C LEU A 466 0.71 18.94 -0.05
N GLU A 467 1.33 19.96 -0.64
CA GLU A 467 1.07 21.37 -0.32
C GLU A 467 -0.40 21.77 -0.51
N LYS A 468 -1.04 21.28 -1.58
CA LYS A 468 -2.47 21.48 -1.81
C LYS A 468 -3.29 20.63 -0.85
N SER A 469 -2.91 19.37 -0.71
CA SER A 469 -3.65 18.35 0.03
C SER A 469 -3.78 18.68 1.52
N TYR A 470 -2.72 19.23 2.13
CA TYR A 470 -2.65 19.52 3.57
C TYR A 470 -2.65 21.02 3.89
N ARG A 471 -3.12 21.89 2.98
CA ARG A 471 -3.31 23.32 3.29
C ARG A 471 -4.36 23.52 4.39
N LEU A 472 -4.15 24.52 5.24
CA LEU A 472 -5.07 24.84 6.35
C LEU A 472 -6.31 25.60 5.90
N VAL A 473 -6.28 26.28 4.75
CA VAL A 473 -7.36 27.16 4.29
C VAL A 473 -7.77 26.76 2.87
N ASP A 474 -9.06 26.58 2.63
CA ASP A 474 -9.63 26.51 1.29
C ASP A 474 -10.24 27.85 0.93
N ILE A 475 -9.79 28.41 -0.19
CA ILE A 475 -10.29 29.67 -0.74
C ILE A 475 -11.50 29.35 -1.62
N GLY A 476 -12.66 29.88 -1.23
CA GLY A 476 -13.92 29.78 -1.97
C GLY A 476 -14.15 30.97 -2.91
N PRO A 477 -15.40 31.16 -3.37
CA PRO A 477 -15.74 32.23 -4.30
C PRO A 477 -15.68 33.63 -3.65
N ASN A 478 -15.57 34.65 -4.50
CA ASN A 478 -15.71 36.04 -4.08
C ASN A 478 -17.15 36.28 -3.54
N PRO A 479 -17.32 36.90 -2.35
CA PRO A 479 -18.64 37.18 -1.78
C PRO A 479 -19.57 38.01 -2.67
N GLU A 480 -19.03 38.79 -3.60
CA GLU A 480 -19.80 39.54 -4.59
C GLU A 480 -20.50 38.63 -5.60
N ASN A 481 -19.96 37.43 -5.87
CA ASN A 481 -20.64 36.41 -6.65
C ASN A 481 -21.70 35.71 -5.79
N ARG A 482 -22.86 36.38 -5.65
CA ARG A 482 -23.94 35.98 -4.73
C ARG A 482 -24.36 34.52 -4.88
N ASP A 483 -24.51 34.02 -6.10
CA ASP A 483 -25.00 32.66 -6.35
C ASP A 483 -24.00 31.58 -5.91
N GLU A 484 -22.72 31.77 -6.22
CA GLU A 484 -21.66 30.84 -5.80
C GLU A 484 -21.41 30.92 -4.29
N ALA A 485 -21.44 32.12 -3.72
CA ALA A 485 -21.30 32.33 -2.28
C ALA A 485 -22.45 31.68 -1.48
N ILE A 486 -23.69 31.78 -1.97
CA ILE A 486 -24.84 31.09 -1.35
C ILE A 486 -24.67 29.57 -1.43
N LYS A 487 -24.25 29.02 -2.58
CA LYS A 487 -23.99 27.58 -2.71
C LYS A 487 -22.87 27.12 -1.77
N PHE A 488 -21.80 27.91 -1.66
CA PHE A 488 -20.67 27.63 -0.77
C PHE A 488 -21.11 27.63 0.69
N ARG A 489 -21.80 28.68 1.15
CA ARG A 489 -22.37 28.77 2.50
C ARG A 489 -23.38 27.67 2.79
N LYS A 490 -24.21 27.27 1.81
CA LYS A 490 -25.15 26.16 2.00
C LYS A 490 -24.42 24.82 2.17
N PHE A 491 -23.37 24.58 1.38
CA PHE A 491 -22.60 23.34 1.43
C PHE A 491 -21.79 23.23 2.72
N TRP A 492 -21.10 24.29 3.12
CA TRP A 492 -20.21 24.32 4.29
C TRP A 492 -20.90 24.76 5.58
N GLY A 493 -22.02 25.49 5.54
CA GLY A 493 -22.72 26.06 6.71
C GLY A 493 -21.77 26.74 7.69
N GLU A 494 -21.73 26.28 8.93
CA GLU A 494 -20.92 26.88 10.01
C GLU A 494 -19.41 26.91 9.74
N LYS A 495 -18.89 26.07 8.82
CA LYS A 495 -17.48 26.11 8.44
C LYS A 495 -17.13 27.19 7.41
N ALA A 496 -18.12 27.80 6.77
CA ALA A 496 -17.89 28.91 5.85
C ALA A 496 -17.71 30.22 6.62
N GLU A 497 -16.60 30.90 6.38
CA GLU A 497 -16.29 32.21 6.93
C GLU A 497 -15.75 33.16 5.86
N LEU A 498 -15.90 34.48 6.07
CA LEU A 498 -15.27 35.48 5.21
C LEU A 498 -13.86 35.79 5.74
N ARG A 499 -12.87 35.62 4.88
CA ARG A 499 -11.47 35.88 5.24
C ARG A 499 -10.84 36.90 4.31
N ARG A 500 -10.11 37.85 4.89
CA ARG A 500 -9.23 38.77 4.16
C ARG A 500 -7.83 38.17 4.07
N PHE A 501 -7.29 38.09 2.86
CA PHE A 501 -5.97 37.54 2.58
C PHE A 501 -4.89 38.64 2.54
N LYS A 502 -3.61 38.24 2.51
CA LYS A 502 -2.45 39.17 2.54
C LYS A 502 -2.41 40.12 1.35
N ASP A 503 -2.99 39.71 0.23
CA ASP A 503 -3.16 40.51 -1.00
C ASP A 503 -4.35 41.49 -0.92
N GLY A 504 -5.09 41.51 0.20
CA GLY A 504 -6.27 42.35 0.41
C GLY A 504 -7.56 41.76 -0.15
N ALA A 505 -7.52 40.64 -0.87
CA ALA A 505 -8.70 39.97 -1.38
C ALA A 505 -9.57 39.43 -0.24
N ILE A 506 -10.89 39.50 -0.41
CA ILE A 506 -11.87 38.91 0.51
C ILE A 506 -12.56 37.77 -0.23
N ALA A 507 -12.58 36.59 0.35
CA ALA A 507 -13.29 35.43 -0.21
C ALA A 507 -14.03 34.67 0.90
N GLU A 508 -15.09 33.97 0.51
CA GLU A 508 -15.63 32.89 1.33
C GLU A 508 -14.54 31.82 1.51
N SER A 509 -14.39 31.22 2.68
CA SER A 509 -13.28 30.32 2.99
C SER A 509 -13.67 29.28 4.05
N THR A 510 -12.93 28.18 4.10
CA THR A 510 -13.01 27.20 5.21
C THR A 510 -11.64 26.96 5.81
N VAL A 511 -11.56 26.90 7.14
CA VAL A 511 -10.31 26.75 7.89
C VAL A 511 -10.27 25.43 8.67
N TRP A 512 -9.15 24.74 8.54
CA TRP A 512 -8.83 23.44 9.12
C TRP A 512 -7.61 23.57 10.05
N GLU A 513 -7.79 24.21 11.20
CA GLU A 513 -6.72 24.41 12.16
C GLU A 513 -6.26 23.06 12.74
N THR A 514 -4.96 22.79 12.64
CA THR A 514 -4.28 21.57 13.09
C THR A 514 -2.87 21.92 13.52
N GLU A 515 -2.34 21.21 14.51
CA GLU A 515 -0.91 21.20 14.78
C GLU A 515 -0.12 20.72 13.56
N THR A 516 1.15 21.15 13.44
CA THR A 516 1.99 20.83 12.27
C THR A 516 2.13 19.32 12.05
N TRP A 517 2.20 18.54 13.13
CA TRP A 517 2.33 17.08 13.08
C TRP A 517 1.01 16.32 12.82
N GLU A 518 -0.14 16.99 12.93
CA GLU A 518 -1.46 16.42 12.63
C GLU A 518 -1.96 16.75 11.21
N ARG A 519 -1.18 17.51 10.43
CA ARG A 519 -1.61 18.01 9.10
C ARG A 519 -2.00 16.89 8.13
N HIS A 520 -1.43 15.68 8.26
CA HIS A 520 -1.83 14.52 7.45
C HIS A 520 -3.30 14.12 7.66
N THR A 521 -3.94 14.54 8.76
CA THR A 521 -5.35 14.25 9.07
C THR A 521 -6.35 15.22 8.43
N ILE A 522 -5.90 16.27 7.73
CA ILE A 522 -6.81 17.29 7.16
C ILE A 522 -7.84 16.68 6.20
N ILE A 523 -7.41 15.73 5.36
CA ILE A 523 -8.31 15.03 4.42
C ILE A 523 -9.39 14.26 5.18
N LYS A 524 -9.03 13.61 6.29
CA LYS A 524 -9.97 12.94 7.19
C LYS A 524 -10.98 13.94 7.77
N ARG A 525 -10.51 15.06 8.33
CA ARG A 525 -11.37 16.10 8.93
C ARG A 525 -12.38 16.67 7.93
N ILE A 526 -11.95 16.93 6.69
CA ILE A 526 -12.85 17.40 5.62
C ILE A 526 -13.91 16.35 5.29
N ALA A 527 -13.47 15.10 5.07
CA ALA A 527 -14.37 14.01 4.73
C ALA A 527 -15.40 13.76 5.85
N ASP A 528 -14.96 13.72 7.12
CA ASP A 528 -15.84 13.58 8.27
C ASP A 528 -16.91 14.67 8.31
N TYR A 529 -16.50 15.94 8.15
CA TYR A 529 -17.43 17.05 8.17
C TYR A 529 -18.47 16.97 7.05
N VAL A 530 -18.01 16.75 5.82
CA VAL A 530 -18.86 16.72 4.63
C VAL A 530 -19.85 15.56 4.70
N LEU A 531 -19.37 14.36 5.06
CA LEU A 531 -20.20 13.15 5.11
C LEU A 531 -21.21 13.20 6.27
N THR A 532 -20.78 13.61 7.46
CA THR A 532 -21.67 13.76 8.63
C THR A 532 -22.80 14.75 8.32
N LYS A 533 -22.46 15.91 7.75
CA LYS A 533 -23.42 16.97 7.44
C LYS A 533 -24.45 16.56 6.39
N HIS A 534 -24.00 15.94 5.30
CA HIS A 534 -24.87 15.70 4.13
C HIS A 534 -25.55 14.32 4.16
N LEU A 535 -24.99 13.32 4.85
CA LEU A 535 -25.52 11.95 4.91
C LEU A 535 -26.06 11.53 6.31
N LEU A 536 -26.03 12.42 7.31
CA LEU A 536 -26.47 12.12 8.68
C LEU A 536 -25.74 10.91 9.30
N LEU A 537 -24.46 10.77 9.00
CA LEU A 537 -23.60 9.72 9.54
C LEU A 537 -23.09 10.12 10.92
N GLN A 538 -22.91 9.15 11.80
CA GLN A 538 -22.20 9.34 13.06
C GLN A 538 -20.70 9.12 12.84
N GLN A 539 -19.88 9.59 13.79
CA GLN A 539 -18.43 9.39 13.71
C GLN A 539 -18.04 7.90 13.73
N GLU A 540 -18.83 7.07 14.42
CA GLU A 540 -18.65 5.62 14.50
C GLU A 540 -18.87 4.91 13.16
N ASP A 541 -19.64 5.53 12.25
CA ASP A 541 -19.88 5.00 10.91
C ASP A 541 -18.68 5.22 9.97
N LEU A 542 -17.74 6.10 10.35
CA LEU A 542 -16.62 6.55 9.53
C LEU A 542 -15.30 6.03 10.09
N THR A 543 -14.71 5.03 9.42
CA THR A 543 -13.39 4.52 9.81
C THR A 543 -12.31 4.95 8.81
N HIS A 544 -11.49 5.90 9.22
CA HIS A 544 -10.32 6.37 8.46
C HIS A 544 -9.07 5.55 8.76
N VAL A 545 -8.28 5.27 7.73
CA VAL A 545 -6.99 4.57 7.85
C VAL A 545 -5.84 5.51 8.21
N VAL A 546 -5.95 6.80 7.84
CA VAL A 546 -4.81 7.74 7.78
C VAL A 546 -4.05 7.93 9.09
N ASP A 547 -4.73 7.80 10.23
CA ASP A 547 -4.19 8.02 11.57
C ASP A 547 -4.08 6.76 12.44
N GLN A 548 -4.36 5.58 11.88
CA GLN A 548 -4.41 4.31 12.63
C GLN A 548 -3.03 3.82 13.07
N LEU A 549 -1.95 4.34 12.49
CA LEU A 549 -0.57 3.99 12.83
C LEU A 549 0.13 5.07 13.67
N ASP A 550 -0.58 6.14 14.05
CA ASP A 550 0.04 7.31 14.69
C ASP A 550 0.65 6.96 16.04
N PHE A 551 0.01 6.04 16.78
CA PHE A 551 0.46 5.55 18.08
C PHE A 551 1.93 5.13 18.11
N CYS A 552 2.50 4.66 16.99
CA CYS A 552 3.88 4.18 16.97
C CYS A 552 4.94 5.30 16.89
N LEU A 553 4.51 6.53 16.60
CA LEU A 553 5.34 7.74 16.46
C LEU A 553 5.06 8.80 17.53
N LEU A 554 4.09 8.58 18.43
CA LEU A 554 3.75 9.52 19.51
C LEU A 554 4.60 9.27 20.76
N VAL A 555 5.03 10.37 21.39
CA VAL A 555 5.66 10.43 22.71
C VAL A 555 4.87 11.43 23.55
N GLY A 556 4.37 11.00 24.71
CA GLY A 556 3.54 11.88 25.56
C GLY A 556 2.25 12.37 24.88
N GLY A 557 1.77 11.66 23.84
CA GLY A 557 0.59 12.03 23.05
C GLY A 557 0.85 12.99 21.88
N GLN A 558 2.11 13.35 21.61
CA GLN A 558 2.50 14.23 20.50
C GLN A 558 3.61 13.61 19.66
N ASP A 559 3.70 13.97 18.39
CA ASP A 559 4.82 13.57 17.53
C ASP A 559 5.98 14.58 17.68
N PRO A 560 7.19 14.16 18.11
CA PRO A 560 8.34 15.06 18.30
C PRO A 560 8.81 15.83 17.05
N VAL A 561 8.28 15.52 15.86
CA VAL A 561 8.52 16.30 14.63
C VAL A 561 8.18 17.79 14.77
N SER A 562 7.32 18.19 15.70
CA SER A 562 7.05 19.61 15.99
C SER A 562 8.32 20.39 16.34
N SER A 563 9.34 19.73 16.90
CA SER A 563 10.61 20.32 17.32
C SER A 563 11.65 20.42 16.19
N SER A 564 11.38 19.87 15.00
CA SER A 564 12.34 19.88 13.88
C SER A 564 12.71 21.30 13.40
N GLY A 565 11.79 22.26 13.51
CA GLY A 565 12.09 23.67 13.17
C GLY A 565 13.13 24.28 14.10
N ALA A 566 12.92 24.14 15.42
CA ALA A 566 13.85 24.63 16.43
C ALA A 566 15.23 23.94 16.33
N LEU A 567 15.25 22.65 15.96
CA LEU A 567 16.49 21.92 15.72
C LEU A 567 17.30 22.50 14.55
N LEU A 568 16.66 22.85 13.44
CA LEU A 568 17.33 23.47 12.30
C LEU A 568 17.90 24.85 12.67
N GLU A 569 17.15 25.66 13.41
CA GLU A 569 17.61 26.96 13.92
C GLU A 569 18.82 26.83 14.87
N ALA A 570 18.83 25.81 15.72
CA ALA A 570 19.95 25.50 16.60
C ALA A 570 21.22 25.12 15.81
N PHE A 571 21.08 24.25 14.80
CA PHE A 571 22.20 23.89 13.93
C PHE A 571 22.72 25.10 13.14
N ASP A 572 21.86 25.93 12.58
CA ASP A 572 22.26 27.14 11.87
C ASP A 572 23.05 28.10 12.77
N THR A 573 22.67 28.18 14.05
CA THR A 573 23.37 28.99 15.06
C THR A 573 24.77 28.44 15.31
N LEU A 574 24.89 27.13 15.59
CA LEU A 574 26.19 26.47 15.76
C LEU A 574 27.08 26.62 14.53
N ALA A 575 26.54 26.34 13.33
CA ALA A 575 27.29 26.41 12.08
C ALA A 575 27.80 27.82 11.78
N LYS A 576 27.02 28.87 12.13
CA LYS A 576 27.48 30.26 12.06
C LYS A 576 28.63 30.52 13.03
N GLN A 577 28.53 30.06 14.28
CA GLN A 577 29.59 30.26 15.28
C GLN A 577 30.89 29.56 14.91
N LEU A 578 30.81 28.31 14.44
CA LEU A 578 31.97 27.57 13.94
C LEU A 578 32.70 28.32 12.81
N ARG A 579 31.96 28.88 11.84
CA ARG A 579 32.55 29.66 10.73
C ARG A 579 33.15 31.00 11.14
N LEU A 580 32.78 31.52 12.33
CA LEU A 580 33.28 32.78 12.86
C LEU A 580 34.51 32.60 13.77
N LEU A 581 34.99 31.37 13.97
CA LEU A 581 36.22 31.11 14.71
C LEU A 581 37.44 31.59 13.92
N ASP A 582 38.20 32.51 14.50
CA ASP A 582 39.42 33.12 13.96
C ASP A 582 40.70 32.71 14.71
N ASP A 583 40.53 32.03 15.84
CA ASP A 583 41.56 31.61 16.79
C ASP A 583 41.93 30.12 16.69
N VAL A 584 41.49 29.47 15.60
CA VAL A 584 41.83 28.09 15.22
C VAL A 584 42.83 28.11 14.06
N PRO A 585 43.89 27.26 14.05
CA PRO A 585 44.99 27.37 13.06
C PRO A 585 44.60 27.24 11.59
N LEU A 586 43.49 26.54 11.31
CA LEU A 586 42.93 26.38 9.97
C LEU A 586 41.47 26.80 10.00
N LYS A 587 41.04 27.60 9.03
CA LYS A 587 39.64 28.03 8.93
C LYS A 587 38.72 26.85 8.64
N ILE A 588 37.51 26.90 9.23
CA ILE A 588 36.45 25.96 8.93
C ILE A 588 35.79 26.33 7.60
N SER A 589 35.91 25.44 6.61
CA SER A 589 35.37 25.63 5.26
C SER A 589 33.92 25.14 5.14
N THR A 590 33.63 23.97 5.71
CA THR A 590 32.33 23.30 5.60
C THR A 590 31.85 22.82 6.96
N VAL A 591 30.55 22.95 7.23
CA VAL A 591 29.86 22.39 8.40
C VAL A 591 28.59 21.70 7.89
N GLN A 592 28.47 20.40 8.12
CA GLN A 592 27.40 19.58 7.56
C GLN A 592 26.77 18.68 8.63
N PRO A 593 25.43 18.62 8.74
CA PRO A 593 24.76 17.72 9.66
C PRO A 593 24.67 16.29 9.10
N LEU A 594 24.97 15.30 9.95
CA LEU A 594 24.97 13.88 9.58
C LEU A 594 23.84 13.06 10.23
N ASP A 595 23.16 13.59 11.25
CA ASP A 595 22.10 12.85 11.95
C ASP A 595 20.79 12.74 11.12
N SER A 596 20.06 11.63 11.30
CA SER A 596 18.79 11.36 10.59
C SER A 596 17.70 12.39 10.89
N ALA A 597 17.80 13.12 12.00
CA ALA A 597 16.88 14.20 12.34
C ALA A 597 16.94 15.37 11.33
N PHE A 598 18.11 15.68 10.75
CA PHE A 598 18.27 16.78 9.79
C PHE A 598 17.81 16.46 8.38
N ARG A 599 17.62 15.18 8.07
CA ARG A 599 17.06 14.69 6.80
C ARG A 599 15.64 14.15 6.96
N HIS A 600 14.98 14.48 8.08
CA HIS A 600 13.58 14.17 8.38
C HIS A 600 13.24 12.66 8.47
N THR A 601 14.23 11.80 8.73
CA THR A 601 14.07 10.34 8.80
C THR A 601 14.25 9.76 10.21
N SER A 602 14.57 10.58 11.22
CA SER A 602 14.59 10.13 12.61
C SER A 602 13.18 9.76 13.08
N VAL A 603 13.02 8.58 13.68
CA VAL A 603 11.72 8.12 14.21
C VAL A 603 11.21 9.08 15.28
N PHE A 604 12.10 9.49 16.18
CA PHE A 604 11.84 10.47 17.23
C PHE A 604 12.93 11.54 17.14
N PRO A 605 12.71 12.62 16.36
CA PRO A 605 13.60 13.77 16.37
C PRO A 605 13.83 14.26 17.80
N PRO A 606 15.05 14.67 18.17
CA PRO A 606 15.31 15.11 19.53
C PRO A 606 14.52 16.38 19.85
N GLU A 607 14.02 16.43 21.08
CA GLU A 607 13.40 17.61 21.64
C GLU A 607 14.45 18.46 22.37
N PRO A 608 14.25 19.79 22.46
CA PRO A 608 15.17 20.67 23.16
C PRO A 608 15.22 20.31 24.65
N HIS A 609 16.43 20.09 25.15
CA HIS A 609 16.71 19.75 26.52
C HIS A 609 16.93 21.02 27.37
N PRO A 610 16.24 21.18 28.52
CA PRO A 610 16.28 22.41 29.32
C PRO A 610 17.68 22.75 29.85
N LEU A 611 18.52 21.75 30.09
CA LEU A 611 19.90 21.94 30.55
C LEU A 611 20.92 22.15 29.43
N ALA A 612 20.54 22.00 28.16
CA ALA A 612 21.41 22.23 27.01
C ALA A 612 21.31 23.66 26.44
N TYR A 613 20.62 24.56 27.15
CA TYR A 613 20.62 25.99 26.86
C TYR A 613 21.75 26.73 27.59
N GLU A 614 22.29 27.74 26.93
CA GLU A 614 23.30 28.68 27.43
C GLU A 614 22.75 29.53 28.58
N LYS A 615 21.49 29.97 28.45
CA LYS A 615 20.80 30.85 29.42
C LYS A 615 19.48 30.22 29.87
N SER A 616 19.23 30.25 31.18
CA SER A 616 18.01 29.72 31.81
C SER A 616 16.85 30.72 31.73
N SER A 617 16.34 30.97 30.53
CA SER A 617 15.19 31.86 30.31
C SER A 617 13.84 31.14 30.28
N GLN A 618 13.82 29.80 30.30
CA GLN A 618 12.60 28.99 30.22
C GLN A 618 12.12 28.51 31.60
N ARG A 619 10.80 28.34 31.74
CA ARG A 619 10.19 27.70 32.91
C ARG A 619 10.64 26.23 32.94
N LEU A 620 11.52 25.88 33.87
CA LEU A 620 12.04 24.52 34.01
C LEU A 620 10.89 23.52 34.26
N PRO A 621 10.86 22.38 33.53
CA PRO A 621 9.92 21.31 33.83
C PRO A 621 10.25 20.67 35.18
N ASN A 622 9.32 19.90 35.74
CA ASN A 622 9.56 19.20 37.01
C ASN A 622 10.63 18.12 36.90
N PHE A 623 10.75 17.50 35.72
CA PHE A 623 11.71 16.44 35.41
C PHE A 623 12.33 16.70 34.04
N ALA A 624 13.56 16.23 33.84
CA ALA A 624 14.19 16.15 32.52
C ALA A 624 14.89 14.80 32.34
N ALA A 625 15.18 14.44 31.09
CA ALA A 625 15.93 13.24 30.77
C ALA A 625 17.35 13.34 31.32
N THR A 626 17.86 12.24 31.87
CA THR A 626 19.24 12.16 32.35
C THR A 626 20.22 11.99 31.20
N CYS A 627 19.81 11.27 30.16
CA CYS A 627 20.63 10.99 28.99
C CYS A 627 20.29 11.95 27.85
N VAL A 628 21.32 12.53 27.24
CA VAL A 628 21.20 13.39 26.06
C VAL A 628 21.94 12.73 24.91
N ARG A 629 21.27 12.55 23.77
CA ARG A 629 21.94 12.08 22.54
C ARG A 629 22.55 13.26 21.81
N SER A 630 23.79 13.11 21.37
CA SER A 630 24.45 14.07 20.51
C SER A 630 24.10 13.85 19.04
N LEU A 631 24.03 14.96 18.32
CA LEU A 631 23.75 15.03 16.90
C LEU A 631 25.05 15.25 16.14
N GLU A 632 25.41 14.30 15.29
CA GLU A 632 26.69 14.35 14.58
C GLU A 632 26.75 15.45 13.53
N VAL A 633 27.84 16.21 13.57
CA VAL A 633 28.16 17.31 12.67
C VAL A 633 29.58 17.12 12.15
N MET A 634 29.69 17.02 10.84
CA MET A 634 30.97 16.94 10.15
C MET A 634 31.48 18.34 9.81
N ILE A 635 32.77 18.55 10.08
CA ILE A 635 33.50 19.77 9.80
C ILE A 635 34.63 19.46 8.82
N GLN A 636 34.83 20.34 7.84
CA GLN A 636 36.00 20.34 6.98
C GLN A 636 36.79 21.62 7.20
N LEU A 637 38.11 21.49 7.32
CA LEU A 637 39.04 22.61 7.44
C LEU A 637 39.54 23.04 6.05
N GLU A 638 40.16 24.20 5.95
CA GLU A 638 40.82 24.63 4.72
C GLU A 638 42.01 23.71 4.36
N GLY A 639 42.35 23.67 3.07
CA GLY A 639 43.40 22.79 2.57
C GLY A 639 44.78 23.13 3.16
N SER A 640 45.46 22.12 3.72
CA SER A 640 46.82 22.26 4.25
C SER A 640 47.71 21.09 3.82
N GLY A 641 48.99 21.38 3.54
CA GLY A 641 49.98 20.36 3.23
C GLY A 641 50.52 19.62 4.47
N ASN A 642 50.37 20.23 5.64
CA ASN A 642 51.06 19.86 6.89
C ASN A 642 50.38 18.74 7.68
N TRP A 643 49.33 18.12 7.14
CA TRP A 643 48.68 16.99 7.77
C TRP A 643 49.60 15.76 7.80
N PRO A 644 49.67 15.02 8.93
CA PRO A 644 50.50 13.82 9.04
C PRO A 644 50.18 12.76 7.99
N LEU A 645 51.18 11.94 7.65
CA LEU A 645 50.98 10.78 6.76
C LEU A 645 50.58 9.52 7.53
N ASP A 646 50.96 9.43 8.81
CA ASP A 646 50.59 8.34 9.69
C ASP A 646 49.11 8.45 10.13
N PRO A 647 48.30 7.38 10.05
CA PRO A 647 46.88 7.42 10.37
C PRO A 647 46.60 7.72 11.85
N VAL A 648 47.42 7.22 12.78
CA VAL A 648 47.23 7.48 14.22
C VAL A 648 47.54 8.94 14.54
N ALA A 649 48.63 9.47 13.98
CA ALA A 649 48.99 10.87 14.12
C ALA A 649 47.95 11.81 13.48
N MET A 650 47.34 11.41 12.36
CA MET A 650 46.23 12.13 11.74
C MET A 650 45.04 12.26 12.69
N GLU A 651 44.56 11.16 13.28
CA GLU A 651 43.43 11.19 14.21
C GLU A 651 43.72 11.98 15.49
N LYS A 652 44.94 11.86 16.04
CA LYS A 652 45.35 12.69 17.19
C LYS A 652 45.44 14.17 16.82
N THR A 653 45.83 14.50 15.59
CA THR A 653 45.82 15.89 15.10
C THR A 653 44.40 16.42 14.97
N LYS A 654 43.45 15.63 14.43
CA LYS A 654 42.03 16.00 14.39
C LYS A 654 41.48 16.23 15.80
N SER A 655 41.82 15.35 16.75
CA SER A 655 41.44 15.49 18.16
C SER A 655 41.95 16.80 18.76
N ALA A 656 43.20 17.18 18.48
CA ALA A 656 43.77 18.45 18.93
C ALA A 656 43.03 19.67 18.33
N PHE A 657 42.64 19.62 17.05
CA PHE A 657 41.80 20.65 16.44
C PHE A 657 40.43 20.73 17.09
N LEU A 658 39.78 19.58 17.34
CA LEU A 658 38.47 19.53 17.99
C LEU A 658 38.50 20.10 19.41
N LEU A 659 39.55 19.82 20.19
CA LEU A 659 39.74 20.41 21.52
C LEU A 659 39.87 21.93 21.43
N ARG A 660 40.71 22.43 20.52
CA ARG A 660 40.89 23.88 20.33
C ARG A 660 39.58 24.55 19.90
N ILE A 661 38.85 23.95 18.96
CA ILE A 661 37.52 24.42 18.55
C ILE A 661 36.56 24.44 19.74
N GLY A 662 36.59 23.40 20.58
CA GLY A 662 35.80 23.31 21.81
C GLY A 662 36.07 24.49 22.75
N GLU A 663 37.34 24.75 23.09
CA GLU A 663 37.74 25.89 23.93
C GLU A 663 37.24 27.22 23.36
N SER A 664 37.42 27.45 22.05
CA SER A 664 36.96 28.68 21.39
C SER A 664 35.43 28.85 21.41
N LEU A 665 34.66 27.76 21.44
CA LEU A 665 33.21 27.80 21.59
C LEU A 665 32.77 28.05 23.04
N GLU A 666 33.51 27.51 24.02
CA GLU A 666 33.29 27.82 25.44
C GLU A 666 33.50 29.31 25.73
N ASP A 667 34.54 29.92 25.15
CA ASP A 667 34.79 31.37 25.24
C ASP A 667 33.63 32.22 24.70
N ARG A 668 32.82 31.64 23.80
CA ARG A 668 31.61 32.26 23.23
C ARG A 668 30.33 31.93 24.01
N GLY A 669 30.45 31.26 25.16
CA GLY A 669 29.36 30.97 26.09
C GLY A 669 28.56 29.70 25.81
N MET A 670 29.05 28.82 24.93
CA MET A 670 28.51 27.46 24.78
C MET A 670 29.09 26.52 25.83
N PHE A 671 28.44 25.39 26.09
CA PHE A 671 29.00 24.37 26.98
C PHE A 671 29.63 23.27 26.14
N VAL A 672 30.86 22.87 26.47
CA VAL A 672 31.56 21.80 25.77
C VAL A 672 31.86 20.67 26.73
N THR A 673 31.82 19.44 26.21
CA THR A 673 32.22 18.23 26.93
C THR A 673 33.12 17.43 26.02
N ALA A 674 34.38 17.30 26.41
CA ALA A 674 35.38 16.55 25.67
C ALA A 674 35.68 15.21 26.35
N SER A 675 35.84 14.15 25.54
CA SER A 675 36.36 12.84 25.93
C SER A 675 37.58 12.50 25.07
N GLU A 676 38.13 11.29 25.22
CA GLU A 676 39.30 10.86 24.42
C GLU A 676 39.01 10.88 22.89
N ASP A 677 37.76 10.60 22.51
CA ASP A 677 37.37 10.37 21.11
C ASP A 677 36.27 11.34 20.60
N GLU A 678 35.70 12.17 21.47
CA GLU A 678 34.53 12.99 21.16
C GLU A 678 34.62 14.41 21.73
N VAL A 679 34.16 15.39 20.96
CA VAL A 679 33.89 16.75 21.44
C VAL A 679 32.42 17.06 21.21
N ASN A 680 31.67 17.19 22.30
CA ASN A 680 30.24 17.46 22.31
C ASN A 680 29.98 18.92 22.71
N VAL A 681 29.16 19.63 21.94
CA VAL A 681 28.79 21.02 22.18
C VAL A 681 27.31 21.10 22.53
N LEU A 682 26.97 21.64 23.69
CA LEU A 682 25.60 21.88 24.13
C LEU A 682 25.23 23.34 23.87
N THR A 683 24.26 23.56 22.99
CA THR A 683 23.79 24.89 22.57
C THR A 683 22.33 24.83 22.16
N SER A 684 21.57 25.91 22.44
CA SER A 684 20.20 26.08 21.97
C SER A 684 19.25 24.91 22.33
N GLY A 685 19.53 24.18 23.41
CA GLY A 685 18.74 23.03 23.84
C GLY A 685 19.15 21.69 23.23
N TYR A 686 20.23 21.61 22.45
CA TYR A 686 20.67 20.38 21.81
C TYR A 686 22.15 20.08 22.12
N SER A 687 22.56 18.83 21.91
CA SER A 687 23.96 18.42 21.97
C SER A 687 24.44 18.01 20.58
N PHE A 688 25.60 18.50 20.16
CA PHE A 688 26.18 18.26 18.84
C PHE A 688 27.56 17.62 18.97
N LEU A 689 27.78 16.49 18.30
CA LEU A 689 29.08 15.80 18.26
C LEU A 689 29.86 16.28 17.03
N LEU A 690 31.02 16.89 17.24
CA LEU A 690 31.86 17.39 16.16
C LEU A 690 32.83 16.32 15.67
N LYS A 691 32.91 16.12 14.35
CA LYS A 691 33.86 15.21 13.68
C LYS A 691 34.56 15.93 12.53
N ILE A 692 35.87 15.73 12.37
CA ILE A 692 36.64 16.34 11.27
C ILE A 692 36.81 15.32 10.14
N PHE A 693 36.35 15.68 8.94
CA PHE A 693 36.63 14.92 7.72
C PHE A 693 37.84 15.50 6.99
N HIS A 694 38.72 14.62 6.51
CA HIS A 694 39.87 15.02 5.68
C HIS A 694 40.08 14.09 4.47
N GLU A 695 40.18 14.67 3.27
CA GLU A 695 40.23 13.93 1.98
C GLU A 695 41.36 12.90 1.89
N ARG A 696 42.54 13.17 2.49
CA ARG A 696 43.66 12.22 2.48
C ARG A 696 43.34 10.90 3.20
N GLY A 697 42.39 10.89 4.13
CA GLY A 697 41.93 9.68 4.80
C GLY A 697 41.30 8.64 3.87
N LEU A 698 40.93 9.04 2.64
CA LEU A 698 40.44 8.15 1.58
C LEU A 698 41.57 7.50 0.76
N VAL A 699 42.78 8.07 0.76
CA VAL A 699 43.89 7.69 -0.13
C VAL A 699 44.93 6.81 0.56
N VAL A 700 45.20 7.03 1.86
CA VAL A 700 46.24 6.31 2.63
C VAL A 700 46.05 4.79 2.64
N GLN A 701 44.82 4.29 2.44
CA GLN A 701 44.51 2.86 2.41
C GLN A 701 44.88 2.15 1.09
N LYS A 702 44.99 2.87 -0.05
CA LYS A 702 45.35 2.24 -1.34
C LYS A 702 46.83 1.81 -1.42
N GLN A 703 47.68 2.31 -0.54
CA GLN A 703 49.12 2.03 -0.53
C GLN A 703 49.54 0.90 0.42
N ALA A 704 48.64 0.43 1.31
CA ALA A 704 48.87 -0.75 2.15
C ALA A 704 48.54 -2.04 1.39
N GLY A 705 49.31 -2.31 0.33
CA GLY A 705 49.31 -3.61 -0.33
C GLY A 705 50.24 -4.57 0.42
N ASP A 706 49.71 -5.32 1.40
CA ASP A 706 50.15 -6.69 1.71
C ASP A 706 49.34 -7.32 2.87
N SER A 707 48.84 -8.54 2.61
CA SER A 707 48.38 -9.59 3.55
C SER A 707 47.14 -9.39 4.45
N ASN A 708 46.09 -10.17 4.14
CA ASN A 708 45.21 -10.95 5.04
C ASN A 708 44.68 -10.40 6.39
N ILE A 709 44.66 -9.09 6.61
CA ILE A 709 43.95 -8.50 7.76
C ILE A 709 42.74 -7.74 7.24
N GLN A 710 41.53 -8.16 7.63
CA GLN A 710 40.30 -7.39 7.45
C GLN A 710 40.47 -6.05 8.19
N SER A 711 41.00 -5.03 7.50
CA SER A 711 41.09 -3.69 8.06
C SER A 711 39.69 -3.06 8.07
N ALA A 712 39.28 -2.57 9.24
CA ALA A 712 38.07 -1.77 9.36
C ALA A 712 38.14 -0.57 8.38
N PRO A 713 37.01 -0.13 7.81
CA PRO A 713 36.98 1.10 7.00
C PRO A 713 37.54 2.26 7.84
N SER A 714 38.33 3.14 7.22
CA SER A 714 38.80 4.35 7.92
C SER A 714 37.61 5.22 8.33
N GLU A 715 37.70 5.87 9.49
CA GLU A 715 36.64 6.77 10.00
C GLU A 715 36.27 7.85 8.96
N ASP A 716 37.25 8.35 8.20
CA ASP A 716 37.02 9.29 7.09
C ASP A 716 36.20 8.70 5.93
N LYS A 717 36.36 7.41 5.61
CA LYS A 717 35.57 6.75 4.55
C LYS A 717 34.12 6.61 4.99
N GLU A 718 33.87 6.29 6.25
CA GLU A 718 32.51 6.25 6.81
C GLU A 718 31.87 7.64 6.84
N LEU A 719 32.61 8.66 7.31
CA LEU A 719 32.15 10.06 7.29
C LEU A 719 31.80 10.52 5.88
N PHE A 720 32.60 10.16 4.87
CA PHE A 720 32.30 10.46 3.47
C PHE A 720 30.97 9.83 3.03
N PHE A 721 30.76 8.54 3.29
CA PHE A 721 29.50 7.88 2.92
C PHE A 721 28.30 8.51 3.63
N ARG A 722 28.41 8.80 4.94
CA ARG A 722 27.34 9.44 5.72
C ARG A 722 27.05 10.86 5.24
N SER A 723 28.08 11.62 4.86
CA SER A 723 27.93 12.94 4.26
C SER A 723 27.13 12.89 2.96
N GLN A 724 27.56 12.06 2.01
CA GLN A 724 26.89 11.91 0.71
C GLN A 724 25.45 11.43 0.89
N HIS A 725 25.24 10.44 1.76
CA HIS A 725 23.93 9.92 2.08
C HIS A 725 23.02 11.01 2.69
N SER A 726 23.48 11.73 3.71
CA SER A 726 22.70 12.76 4.41
C SER A 726 22.23 13.85 3.45
N SER A 727 23.13 14.33 2.60
CA SER A 727 22.83 15.36 1.59
C SER A 727 21.77 14.88 0.58
N MET A 728 21.97 13.69 -0.01
CA MET A 728 21.07 13.15 -1.02
C MET A 728 19.68 12.83 -0.47
N ILE A 729 19.59 12.23 0.71
CA ILE A 729 18.30 11.90 1.34
C ILE A 729 17.54 13.15 1.75
N ASN A 730 18.23 14.18 2.26
CA ASN A 730 17.60 15.46 2.54
C ASN A 730 17.04 16.11 1.25
N GLY A 731 17.80 16.06 0.16
CA GLY A 731 17.33 16.48 -1.17
C GLY A 731 16.09 15.71 -1.63
N LEU A 732 16.08 14.39 -1.45
CA LEU A 732 14.94 13.53 -1.79
C LEU A 732 13.69 13.89 -0.97
N HIS A 733 13.83 14.17 0.33
CA HIS A 733 12.73 14.63 1.17
C HIS A 733 12.13 15.96 0.68
N GLY A 734 13.00 16.89 0.22
CA GLY A 734 12.56 18.16 -0.37
C GLY A 734 11.70 17.97 -1.62
N ILE A 735 11.96 16.93 -2.42
CA ILE A 735 11.15 16.57 -3.59
C ILE A 735 9.87 15.83 -3.16
N TYR A 736 9.99 14.88 -2.23
CA TYR A 736 8.90 14.03 -1.76
C TYR A 736 8.68 14.17 -0.26
N GLN A 737 7.84 15.11 0.15
CA GLN A 737 7.57 15.39 1.57
C GLN A 737 7.01 14.16 2.35
N ALA A 738 6.34 13.22 1.66
CA ALA A 738 5.85 11.98 2.28
C ALA A 738 6.97 10.97 2.62
N TYR A 739 8.17 11.14 2.07
CA TYR A 739 9.30 10.22 2.26
C TYR A 739 9.67 10.04 3.74
N GLY A 740 9.93 11.15 4.45
CA GLY A 740 10.35 11.12 5.85
C GLY A 740 9.37 10.34 6.74
N PRO A 741 8.07 10.68 6.75
CA PRO A 741 7.06 9.91 7.48
C PRO A 741 6.99 8.41 7.14
N VAL A 742 7.22 8.01 5.89
CA VAL A 742 7.28 6.59 5.49
C VAL A 742 8.52 5.90 6.10
N VAL A 743 9.68 6.55 6.02
CA VAL A 743 10.92 6.04 6.62
C VAL A 743 10.77 5.86 8.13
N ARG A 744 10.13 6.82 8.80
CA ARG A 744 9.90 6.74 10.25
C ARG A 744 9.09 5.50 10.63
N LEU A 745 8.00 5.21 9.91
CA LEU A 745 7.24 3.98 10.11
C LEU A 745 8.06 2.72 9.79
N ALA A 746 8.83 2.73 8.70
CA ALA A 746 9.68 1.61 8.28
C ALA A 746 10.74 1.28 9.34
N LYS A 747 11.49 2.28 9.81
CA LYS A 747 12.48 2.13 10.88
C LYS A 747 11.84 1.68 12.18
N ARG A 748 10.69 2.26 12.53
CA ARG A 748 9.95 1.87 13.73
C ARG A 748 9.52 0.40 13.70
N TRP A 749 9.06 -0.08 12.55
CA TRP A 749 8.69 -1.48 12.34
C TRP A 749 9.90 -2.42 12.42
N ILE A 750 11.00 -2.08 11.73
CA ILE A 750 12.26 -2.84 11.78
C ILE A 750 12.74 -2.99 13.23
N SER A 751 12.72 -1.89 13.98
CA SER A 751 13.16 -1.88 15.37
C SER A 751 12.25 -2.69 16.29
N ALA A 752 10.93 -2.50 16.17
CA ALA A 752 9.95 -3.22 16.99
C ALA A 752 9.99 -4.75 16.79
N HIS A 753 10.46 -5.22 15.62
CA HIS A 753 10.72 -6.64 15.32
C HIS A 753 12.13 -7.13 15.68
N LEU A 754 12.89 -6.33 16.42
CA LEU A 754 14.23 -6.62 16.95
C LEU A 754 15.31 -6.79 15.86
N PHE A 755 15.17 -6.11 14.72
CA PHE A 755 16.11 -6.20 13.61
C PHE A 755 17.18 -5.09 13.58
N SER A 756 17.20 -4.19 14.57
CA SER A 756 18.11 -3.03 14.58
C SER A 756 19.60 -3.39 14.49
N SER A 757 20.01 -4.57 14.97
CA SER A 757 21.41 -5.01 14.92
C SER A 757 21.87 -5.43 13.52
N PHE A 758 20.94 -5.65 12.60
CA PHE A 758 21.23 -6.32 11.33
C PHE A 758 21.04 -5.44 10.09
N ILE A 759 20.35 -4.30 10.23
CA ILE A 759 20.12 -3.37 9.13
C ILE A 759 20.31 -1.95 9.65
N SER A 760 21.16 -1.18 8.97
CA SER A 760 21.40 0.22 9.34
C SER A 760 20.20 1.11 8.99
N GLU A 761 20.12 2.27 9.65
CA GLU A 761 19.09 3.26 9.35
C GLU A 761 19.17 3.74 7.89
N GLU A 762 20.38 3.91 7.37
CA GLU A 762 20.69 4.31 6.00
C GLU A 762 20.22 3.26 4.98
N ALA A 763 20.37 1.97 5.28
CA ALA A 763 19.87 0.90 4.42
C ALA A 763 18.33 0.95 4.32
N VAL A 764 17.64 1.18 5.44
CA VAL A 764 16.16 1.35 5.43
C VAL A 764 15.77 2.59 4.62
N GLU A 765 16.50 3.70 4.77
CA GLU A 765 16.30 4.93 4.00
C GLU A 765 16.41 4.71 2.49
N LEU A 766 17.39 3.94 2.03
CA LEU A 766 17.58 3.62 0.61
C LEU A 766 16.50 2.68 0.07
N VAL A 767 16.09 1.67 0.83
CA VAL A 767 14.98 0.77 0.42
C VAL A 767 13.67 1.55 0.29
N VAL A 768 13.41 2.49 1.18
CA VAL A 768 12.24 3.37 1.04
C VAL A 768 12.43 4.34 -0.12
N ALA A 769 13.62 4.89 -0.35
CA ALA A 769 13.90 5.81 -1.45
C ALA A 769 13.60 5.15 -2.81
N TYR A 770 13.89 3.86 -2.95
CA TYR A 770 13.55 3.08 -4.13
C TYR A 770 12.05 3.16 -4.49
N LEU A 771 11.14 3.20 -3.50
CA LEU A 771 9.69 3.32 -3.74
C LEU A 771 9.28 4.65 -4.40
N PHE A 772 10.03 5.72 -4.15
CA PHE A 772 9.75 7.05 -4.68
C PHE A 772 10.43 7.25 -6.04
N LEU A 773 11.62 6.68 -6.22
CA LEU A 773 12.40 6.78 -7.45
C LEU A 773 11.92 5.79 -8.54
N ARG A 774 11.48 4.60 -8.13
CA ARG A 774 10.96 3.53 -9.00
C ARG A 774 9.57 3.08 -8.50
N PRO A 775 8.54 3.93 -8.63
CA PRO A 775 7.23 3.67 -8.03
C PRO A 775 6.39 2.60 -8.76
N PHE A 776 6.83 2.09 -9.91
CA PHE A 776 6.03 1.17 -10.74
C PHE A 776 5.63 -0.12 -9.99
N PRO A 777 4.43 -0.68 -10.26
CA PRO A 777 3.36 -0.20 -11.15
C PRO A 777 2.49 0.93 -10.57
N PHE A 778 2.90 1.53 -9.45
CA PHE A 778 2.18 2.61 -8.76
C PHE A 778 2.72 4.00 -9.14
N HIS A 779 2.21 5.03 -8.47
CA HIS A 779 2.79 6.38 -8.41
C HIS A 779 3.63 6.54 -7.14
N ALA A 780 4.49 7.56 -7.05
CA ALA A 780 5.20 7.85 -5.80
C ALA A 780 4.21 8.00 -4.63
N PRO A 781 4.46 7.39 -3.45
CA PRO A 781 3.53 7.47 -2.33
C PRO A 781 3.29 8.91 -1.85
N SER A 782 2.03 9.28 -1.60
CA SER A 782 1.69 10.59 -1.01
C SER A 782 1.20 10.49 0.44
N SER A 783 1.11 9.28 1.00
CA SER A 783 0.82 9.07 2.42
C SER A 783 1.74 8.04 3.07
N ARG A 784 1.91 8.19 4.39
CA ARG A 784 2.77 7.33 5.19
C ARG A 784 2.31 5.88 5.28
N VAL A 785 1.00 5.64 5.41
CA VAL A 785 0.44 4.29 5.53
C VAL A 785 0.62 3.50 4.22
N THR A 786 0.36 4.15 3.08
CA THR A 786 0.50 3.53 1.77
C THR A 786 1.96 3.27 1.43
N GLY A 787 2.85 4.23 1.70
CA GLY A 787 4.29 4.03 1.55
C GLY A 787 4.82 2.90 2.43
N PHE A 788 4.33 2.80 3.67
CA PHE A 788 4.69 1.72 4.59
C PHE A 788 4.21 0.34 4.09
N LEU A 789 2.96 0.23 3.61
CA LEU A 789 2.47 -1.01 2.99
C LEU A 789 3.34 -1.44 1.81
N ARG A 790 3.72 -0.50 0.94
CA ARG A 790 4.56 -0.77 -0.22
C ARG A 790 6.00 -1.13 0.17
N PHE A 791 6.54 -0.54 1.23
CA PHE A 791 7.82 -0.93 1.82
C PHE A 791 7.81 -2.40 2.29
N LEU A 792 6.78 -2.81 3.03
CA LEU A 792 6.64 -4.20 3.48
C LEU A 792 6.56 -5.18 2.30
N ARG A 793 5.79 -4.82 1.25
CA ARG A 793 5.71 -5.63 0.03
C ARG A 793 7.07 -5.72 -0.66
N LEU A 794 7.75 -4.59 -0.88
CA LEU A 794 9.07 -4.55 -1.51
C LEU A 794 10.08 -5.43 -0.77
N LEU A 795 10.18 -5.32 0.55
CA LEU A 795 11.06 -6.19 1.35
C LEU A 795 10.76 -7.67 1.17
N SER A 796 9.47 -8.03 1.07
CA SER A 796 9.03 -9.41 0.96
C SER A 796 9.16 -10.03 -0.43
N SER A 797 9.03 -9.22 -1.49
CA SER A 797 8.92 -9.70 -2.87
C SER A 797 10.12 -9.38 -3.76
N PHE A 798 10.99 -8.45 -3.36
CA PHE A 798 12.18 -8.13 -4.14
C PHE A 798 13.14 -9.33 -4.20
N ASP A 799 13.68 -9.59 -5.39
CA ASP A 799 14.65 -10.67 -5.60
C ASP A 799 16.07 -10.24 -5.20
N TRP A 800 16.33 -10.31 -3.90
CA TRP A 800 17.64 -10.03 -3.32
C TRP A 800 18.74 -10.99 -3.78
N THR A 801 18.38 -12.16 -4.31
CA THR A 801 19.34 -13.21 -4.66
C THR A 801 19.97 -12.93 -6.01
N PHE A 802 19.17 -12.54 -7.00
CA PHE A 802 19.63 -12.39 -8.38
C PHE A 802 19.60 -10.94 -8.89
N SER A 803 19.13 -9.98 -8.09
CA SER A 803 19.06 -8.57 -8.50
C SER A 803 19.72 -7.62 -7.48
N PRO A 804 20.59 -6.69 -7.92
CA PRO A 804 21.01 -5.56 -7.10
C PRO A 804 19.92 -4.48 -7.06
N MET A 805 19.74 -3.83 -5.92
CA MET A 805 18.86 -2.65 -5.81
C MET A 805 19.66 -1.40 -6.14
N ILE A 806 19.30 -0.74 -7.23
CA ILE A 806 19.97 0.48 -7.72
C ILE A 806 19.12 1.69 -7.33
N VAL A 807 19.65 2.54 -6.45
CA VAL A 807 18.99 3.72 -5.90
C VAL A 807 19.65 4.97 -6.46
N ASP A 808 19.09 5.47 -7.56
CA ASP A 808 19.58 6.66 -8.26
C ASP A 808 18.77 7.90 -7.89
N ILE A 809 19.19 8.59 -6.84
CA ILE A 809 18.44 9.73 -6.28
C ILE A 809 18.41 10.92 -7.26
N ASN A 810 19.52 11.15 -7.96
CA ASN A 810 19.70 12.31 -8.84
C ASN A 810 19.43 12.00 -10.33
N ASN A 811 19.24 10.72 -10.70
CA ASN A 811 19.24 10.23 -12.08
C ASN A 811 20.58 10.47 -12.80
N ASP A 812 21.68 10.24 -12.08
CA ASP A 812 23.04 10.48 -12.58
C ASP A 812 23.68 9.23 -13.20
N PHE A 813 23.09 8.03 -13.02
CA PHE A 813 23.69 6.81 -13.54
C PHE A 813 23.59 6.72 -15.06
N ASN A 814 24.72 6.31 -15.65
CA ASN A 814 24.80 5.95 -17.06
C ASN A 814 24.99 4.42 -17.24
N LEU A 815 24.98 3.98 -18.50
CA LEU A 815 25.14 2.56 -18.85
C LEU A 815 26.45 1.92 -18.35
N LYS A 816 27.52 2.72 -18.17
CA LYS A 816 28.78 2.21 -17.61
C LYS A 816 28.64 1.96 -16.13
N ASP A 817 27.97 2.85 -15.40
CA ASP A 817 27.72 2.69 -13.96
C ASP A 817 26.84 1.46 -13.69
N GLU A 818 25.77 1.26 -14.48
CA GLU A 818 24.94 0.07 -14.36
C GLU A 818 25.74 -1.22 -14.62
N LYS A 819 26.65 -1.20 -15.60
CA LYS A 819 27.51 -2.34 -15.90
C LYS A 819 28.47 -2.63 -14.73
N GLU A 820 29.11 -1.60 -14.21
CA GLU A 820 30.01 -1.69 -13.05
C GLU A 820 29.28 -2.25 -11.81
N ILE A 821 28.08 -1.76 -11.52
CA ILE A 821 27.25 -2.24 -10.41
C ILE A 821 26.93 -3.73 -10.57
N ASN A 822 26.54 -4.17 -11.78
CA ASN A 822 26.25 -5.58 -12.02
C ASN A 822 27.51 -6.46 -11.91
N GLU A 823 28.67 -5.98 -12.36
CA GLU A 823 29.93 -6.69 -12.19
C GLU A 823 30.29 -6.84 -10.70
N ASN A 824 30.18 -5.76 -9.92
CA ASN A 824 30.38 -5.78 -8.47
C ASN A 824 29.41 -6.73 -7.76
N PHE A 825 28.14 -6.72 -8.15
CA PHE A 825 27.13 -7.64 -7.64
C PHE A 825 27.52 -9.09 -7.92
N MET A 826 27.87 -9.44 -9.16
CA MET A 826 28.28 -10.80 -9.51
C MET A 826 29.55 -11.25 -8.79
N LEU A 827 30.51 -10.34 -8.58
CA LEU A 827 31.71 -10.61 -7.79
C LEU A 827 31.37 -10.91 -6.33
N SER A 828 30.46 -10.14 -5.72
CA SER A 828 30.00 -10.37 -4.34
C SER A 828 29.35 -11.74 -4.16
N ARG A 829 28.65 -12.25 -5.18
CA ARG A 829 28.04 -13.58 -5.17
C ARG A 829 29.07 -14.69 -5.36
N ARG A 830 30.06 -14.51 -6.24
CA ARG A 830 31.13 -15.50 -6.51
C ARG A 830 32.10 -15.68 -5.35
N SER A 831 32.45 -14.61 -4.63
CA SER A 831 33.39 -14.69 -3.49
C SER A 831 32.91 -15.73 -2.47
N TYR A 832 31.62 -15.71 -2.15
CA TYR A 832 30.99 -16.68 -1.27
C TYR A 832 30.98 -18.11 -1.83
N GLU A 833 30.72 -18.29 -3.12
CA GLU A 833 30.75 -19.62 -3.77
C GLU A 833 32.15 -20.25 -3.70
N GLN A 834 33.20 -19.44 -3.79
CA GLN A 834 34.60 -19.89 -3.77
C GLN A 834 35.10 -20.14 -2.35
N ASN A 835 34.69 -19.32 -1.38
CA ASN A 835 35.08 -19.46 0.01
C ASN A 835 33.84 -19.35 0.92
N PRO A 836 33.31 -20.46 1.46
CA PRO A 836 32.16 -20.44 2.36
C PRO A 836 32.38 -19.67 3.67
N HIS A 837 33.62 -19.28 3.96
CA HIS A 837 33.98 -18.42 5.09
C HIS A 837 33.74 -16.93 4.81
N ASP A 838 33.55 -16.53 3.54
CA ASP A 838 33.18 -15.17 3.20
C ASP A 838 31.74 -14.88 3.64
N ILE A 839 31.48 -13.63 4.04
CA ILE A 839 30.12 -13.20 4.35
C ILE A 839 29.37 -13.05 3.05
N GLU A 840 28.25 -13.75 2.88
CA GLU A 840 27.36 -13.51 1.75
C GLU A 840 26.42 -12.33 2.06
N PRO A 841 26.66 -11.12 1.51
CA PRO A 841 25.77 -9.99 1.72
C PRO A 841 24.40 -10.32 1.12
N ALA A 842 23.36 -10.44 1.93
CA ALA A 842 22.05 -10.79 1.38
C ALA A 842 21.44 -9.62 0.61
N MET A 843 21.64 -8.39 1.07
CA MET A 843 21.21 -7.17 0.41
C MET A 843 22.38 -6.49 -0.31
N PHE A 844 22.16 -6.06 -1.55
CA PHE A 844 23.10 -5.26 -2.32
C PHE A 844 22.41 -3.94 -2.70
N LEU A 845 22.85 -2.84 -2.09
CA LEU A 845 22.31 -1.50 -2.29
C LEU A 845 23.34 -0.62 -2.98
N ALA A 846 23.10 -0.27 -4.24
CA ALA A 846 23.98 0.58 -5.03
C ALA A 846 23.45 2.01 -5.10
N THR A 847 24.33 2.98 -4.89
CA THR A 847 24.07 4.42 -5.02
C THR A 847 25.19 5.07 -5.84
N SER A 848 25.03 6.34 -6.22
CA SER A 848 26.07 7.07 -6.97
C SER A 848 27.38 7.24 -6.20
N TYR A 849 27.33 7.25 -4.86
CA TYR A 849 28.50 7.32 -3.99
C TYR A 849 29.02 5.95 -3.54
N ASP A 850 28.26 4.88 -3.71
CA ASP A 850 28.62 3.51 -3.32
C ASP A 850 28.08 2.48 -4.32
N LYS A 851 28.86 2.20 -5.37
CA LYS A 851 28.50 1.25 -6.43
C LYS A 851 28.78 -0.21 -6.07
N SER A 852 29.58 -0.45 -5.02
CA SER A 852 29.97 -1.79 -4.56
C SER A 852 29.18 -2.27 -3.35
N SER A 853 28.24 -1.45 -2.84
CA SER A 853 27.41 -1.76 -1.67
C SER A 853 28.25 -1.99 -0.41
N GLU A 854 29.33 -1.23 -0.26
CA GLU A 854 30.30 -1.37 0.83
C GLU A 854 29.84 -0.73 2.14
N ALA A 855 29.05 0.35 2.08
CA ALA A 855 28.77 1.20 3.23
C ALA A 855 27.79 0.55 4.22
N TRP A 856 26.64 0.07 3.71
CA TRP A 856 25.49 -0.24 4.58
C TRP A 856 25.14 -1.71 4.69
N THR A 857 25.41 -2.51 3.64
CA THR A 857 24.94 -3.90 3.57
C THR A 857 26.02 -4.93 3.24
N LYS A 858 27.30 -4.55 3.33
CA LYS A 858 28.43 -5.43 3.03
C LYS A 858 28.51 -6.67 3.93
N GLN A 859 28.24 -6.49 5.22
CA GLN A 859 28.40 -7.56 6.23
C GLN A 859 27.06 -8.09 6.76
N SER A 860 25.98 -7.31 6.67
CA SER A 860 24.67 -7.64 7.23
C SER A 860 23.58 -6.96 6.40
N PRO A 861 22.39 -7.57 6.23
CA PRO A 861 21.94 -8.83 6.81
C PRO A 861 22.50 -10.08 6.10
N SER A 862 22.63 -11.17 6.86
CA SER A 862 22.82 -12.51 6.30
C SER A 862 21.55 -13.02 5.61
N LYS A 863 21.66 -14.02 4.72
CA LYS A 863 20.51 -14.60 4.01
C LYS A 863 19.39 -15.07 4.94
N LEU A 864 19.73 -15.70 6.07
CA LEU A 864 18.75 -16.20 7.04
C LEU A 864 18.02 -15.05 7.74
N VAL A 865 18.75 -13.99 8.11
CA VAL A 865 18.17 -12.78 8.71
C VAL A 865 17.25 -12.10 7.72
N LEU A 866 17.70 -11.90 6.47
CA LEU A 866 16.89 -11.29 5.42
C LEU A 866 15.62 -12.11 5.14
N LYS A 867 15.72 -13.45 5.08
CA LYS A 867 14.56 -14.33 4.91
C LYS A 867 13.56 -14.17 6.07
N ARG A 868 14.03 -14.02 7.31
CA ARG A 868 13.17 -13.74 8.47
C ARG A 868 12.48 -12.38 8.34
N ILE A 869 13.23 -11.32 8.00
CA ILE A 869 12.69 -9.97 7.74
C ILE A 869 11.62 -10.02 6.65
N ALA A 870 11.91 -10.66 5.51
CA ALA A 870 10.98 -10.80 4.39
C ALA A 870 9.69 -11.56 4.78
N SER A 871 9.80 -12.60 5.62
CA SER A 871 8.64 -13.34 6.12
C SER A 871 7.75 -12.49 7.03
N TYR A 872 8.36 -11.68 7.91
CA TYR A 872 7.63 -10.76 8.78
C TYR A 872 6.98 -9.64 7.96
N ALA A 873 7.70 -9.13 6.96
CA ALA A 873 7.22 -8.10 6.05
C ALA A 873 6.01 -8.60 5.23
N LYS A 874 6.08 -9.83 4.72
CA LYS A 874 4.95 -10.47 4.02
C LYS A 874 3.70 -10.56 4.90
N SER A 875 3.86 -11.10 6.10
CA SER A 875 2.75 -11.28 7.05
C SER A 875 2.16 -9.94 7.48
N SER A 876 3.01 -8.93 7.70
CA SER A 876 2.59 -7.56 8.04
C SER A 876 1.89 -6.87 6.86
N ALA A 877 2.36 -7.06 5.63
CA ALA A 877 1.71 -6.51 4.43
C ALA A 877 0.32 -7.09 4.21
N GLU A 878 0.16 -8.41 4.39
CA GLU A 878 -1.13 -9.10 4.31
C GLU A 878 -2.09 -8.60 5.40
N LEU A 879 -1.62 -8.53 6.65
CA LEU A 879 -2.40 -7.99 7.77
C LEU A 879 -2.81 -6.53 7.53
N LEU A 880 -1.87 -5.66 7.14
CA LEU A 880 -2.16 -4.25 6.86
C LEU A 880 -3.17 -4.08 5.72
N THR A 881 -3.06 -4.89 4.66
CA THR A 881 -4.04 -4.89 3.56
C THR A 881 -5.43 -5.26 4.07
N ASN A 882 -5.53 -6.28 4.93
CA ASN A 882 -6.81 -6.69 5.51
C ASN A 882 -7.38 -5.64 6.48
N LEU A 883 -6.55 -5.00 7.32
CA LEU A 883 -6.96 -3.94 8.22
C LEU A 883 -7.51 -2.71 7.46
N ILE A 884 -6.91 -2.38 6.30
CA ILE A 884 -7.38 -1.28 5.45
C ILE A 884 -8.78 -1.56 4.88
N ILE A 885 -9.02 -2.79 4.39
CA ILE A 885 -10.25 -3.14 3.66
C ILE A 885 -11.37 -3.61 4.59
N HIS A 886 -11.04 -4.43 5.58
CA HIS A 886 -12.01 -5.09 6.46
C HIS A 886 -12.00 -4.55 7.89
N GLY A 887 -10.90 -3.91 8.31
CA GLY A 887 -10.73 -3.41 9.67
C GLY A 887 -10.21 -4.45 10.64
N GLN A 888 -10.20 -4.07 11.92
CA GLN A 888 -9.78 -4.95 12.99
C GLN A 888 -10.78 -6.10 13.15
N SER A 889 -10.27 -7.30 13.44
CA SER A 889 -11.10 -8.49 13.67
C SER A 889 -10.51 -9.35 14.78
N GLY A 890 -11.24 -9.47 15.90
CA GLY A 890 -10.81 -10.26 17.06
C GLY A 890 -9.40 -9.87 17.54
N GLN A 891 -8.45 -10.79 17.40
CA GLN A 891 -7.05 -10.60 17.82
C GLN A 891 -6.19 -9.84 16.80
N TYR A 892 -6.69 -9.59 15.58
CA TYR A 892 -5.94 -8.92 14.53
C TYR A 892 -6.19 -7.41 14.56
N THR A 893 -5.32 -6.69 15.27
CA THR A 893 -5.39 -5.23 15.46
C THR A 893 -4.23 -4.50 14.77
N TRP A 894 -4.24 -3.16 14.78
CA TRP A 894 -3.17 -2.35 14.16
C TRP A 894 -1.84 -2.52 14.90
N GLU A 895 -1.90 -2.69 16.22
CA GLU A 895 -0.75 -2.92 17.10
C GLU A 895 0.02 -4.19 16.72
N CYS A 896 -0.66 -5.23 16.23
CA CYS A 896 -0.05 -6.48 15.80
C CYS A 896 1.02 -6.28 14.71
N LEU A 897 0.92 -5.22 13.90
CA LEU A 897 1.94 -4.89 12.89
C LEU A 897 3.31 -4.58 13.52
N PHE A 898 3.34 -4.09 14.75
CA PHE A 898 4.54 -3.68 15.48
C PHE A 898 4.84 -4.57 16.70
N ARG A 899 4.11 -5.68 16.89
CA ARG A 899 4.38 -6.63 17.98
C ARG A 899 5.24 -7.79 17.49
N THR A 900 6.42 -7.95 18.05
CA THR A 900 7.30 -9.09 17.74
C THR A 900 6.87 -10.36 18.47
N PRO A 901 6.77 -11.51 17.78
CA PRO A 901 6.51 -12.79 18.42
C PRO A 901 7.79 -13.31 19.13
N LEU A 902 7.92 -13.03 20.42
CA LEU A 902 9.08 -13.42 21.25
C LEU A 902 9.32 -14.95 21.32
N SER A 903 8.29 -15.76 21.05
CA SER A 903 8.40 -17.22 20.97
C SER A 903 9.33 -17.73 19.85
N ASN A 904 9.74 -16.85 18.93
CA ASN A 904 10.63 -17.22 17.82
C ASN A 904 12.11 -17.29 18.22
N TYR A 905 12.50 -16.76 19.37
CA TYR A 905 13.86 -16.79 19.90
C TYR A 905 14.11 -18.03 20.76
N ASP A 906 15.38 -18.36 20.99
CA ASP A 906 15.76 -19.50 21.82
C ASP A 906 15.77 -19.13 23.30
N ALA A 907 16.19 -17.91 23.60
CA ALA A 907 16.04 -17.27 24.91
C ALA A 907 15.70 -15.79 24.75
N VAL A 908 15.16 -15.17 25.80
CA VAL A 908 14.82 -13.75 25.81
C VAL A 908 15.22 -13.12 27.13
N ILE A 909 15.88 -11.97 27.06
CA ILE A 909 16.23 -11.12 28.19
C ILE A 909 15.20 -9.99 28.25
N LEU A 910 14.55 -9.82 29.40
CA LEU A 910 13.66 -8.70 29.67
C LEU A 910 14.42 -7.68 30.52
N LEU A 911 14.30 -6.41 30.18
CA LEU A 911 14.96 -5.29 30.85
C LEU A 911 13.97 -4.56 31.77
N HIS A 912 14.48 -3.92 32.82
CA HIS A 912 13.67 -3.02 33.64
C HIS A 912 13.33 -1.77 32.85
N LYS A 913 12.04 -1.56 32.54
CA LYS A 913 11.57 -0.42 31.73
C LYS A 913 12.05 0.90 32.30
N GLU A 914 11.96 1.09 33.62
CA GLU A 914 12.40 2.28 34.33
C GLU A 914 13.92 2.50 34.36
N LYS A 915 14.71 1.58 33.79
CA LYS A 915 16.18 1.67 33.67
C LYS A 915 16.64 1.85 32.23
N LEU A 916 15.72 1.92 31.27
CA LEU A 916 16.04 2.28 29.89
C LEU A 916 16.32 3.77 29.77
N CYS A 917 17.19 4.16 28.84
CA CYS A 917 17.47 5.57 28.53
C CYS A 917 16.18 6.36 28.17
N ARG A 918 15.26 5.72 27.43
CA ARG A 918 14.02 6.33 26.92
C ARG A 918 12.81 5.43 27.19
N PRO A 919 12.32 5.35 28.44
CA PRO A 919 11.25 4.42 28.81
C PRO A 919 9.92 4.71 28.11
N HIS A 920 9.69 5.95 27.70
CA HIS A 920 8.48 6.40 26.99
C HIS A 920 8.44 5.96 25.52
N HIS A 921 9.57 5.49 24.95
CA HIS A 921 9.61 4.92 23.61
C HIS A 921 9.17 3.44 23.57
N VAL A 922 8.97 2.77 24.70
CA VAL A 922 8.49 1.37 24.72
C VAL A 922 7.05 1.33 24.22
N LEU A 923 6.82 0.74 23.03
CA LEU A 923 5.47 0.57 22.46
C LEU A 923 4.62 -0.38 23.29
N PHE A 924 5.17 -1.58 23.52
CA PHE A 924 4.48 -2.68 24.16
C PHE A 924 5.43 -3.27 25.20
N PRO A 925 5.13 -3.14 26.50
CA PRO A 925 5.92 -3.81 27.52
C PRO A 925 6.01 -5.31 27.25
N ALA A 926 7.23 -5.84 27.21
CA ALA A 926 7.45 -7.23 26.88
C ALA A 926 7.06 -8.15 28.04
N GLU A 927 6.31 -9.21 27.73
CA GLU A 927 5.92 -10.25 28.68
C GLU A 927 6.16 -11.63 28.05
N ILE A 928 6.55 -12.60 28.89
CA ILE A 928 6.80 -13.98 28.46
C ILE A 928 5.95 -14.89 29.34
N PRO A 929 4.76 -15.28 28.88
CA PRO A 929 3.91 -16.19 29.64
C PRO A 929 4.44 -17.63 29.62
N ASN A 930 5.18 -18.02 28.57
CA ASN A 930 5.61 -19.39 28.31
C ASN A 930 7.13 -19.45 28.13
N GLY A 931 7.88 -19.73 29.20
CA GLY A 931 9.34 -19.87 29.19
C GLY A 931 9.89 -20.34 30.55
N LYS A 932 11.02 -21.05 30.56
CA LYS A 932 11.70 -21.41 31.82
C LYS A 932 12.46 -20.19 32.32
N LEU A 933 12.00 -19.61 33.43
CA LEU A 933 12.71 -18.53 34.11
C LEU A 933 14.07 -19.05 34.60
N VAL A 934 15.15 -18.43 34.12
CA VAL A 934 16.54 -18.80 34.46
C VAL A 934 17.05 -17.96 35.62
N ILE A 935 16.83 -16.65 35.56
CA ILE A 935 17.25 -15.68 36.57
C ILE A 935 16.29 -14.49 36.59
N GLN A 936 16.04 -13.96 37.80
CA GLN A 936 15.27 -12.74 38.04
C GLN A 936 16.20 -11.70 38.65
N GLY A 937 16.34 -10.55 37.98
CA GLY A 937 17.20 -9.45 38.41
C GLY A 937 16.45 -8.38 39.22
N LYS A 938 17.19 -7.66 40.06
CA LYS A 938 16.69 -6.48 40.79
C LYS A 938 17.16 -5.19 40.09
N PRO A 939 16.33 -4.14 40.02
CA PRO A 939 16.73 -2.88 39.40
C PRO A 939 17.83 -2.20 40.24
N SER A 940 18.83 -1.61 39.58
CA SER A 940 19.87 -0.81 40.24
C SER A 940 19.31 0.53 40.70
N ASN A 941 19.85 1.12 41.78
CA ASN A 941 19.55 2.47 42.22
C ASN A 941 20.52 3.53 41.66
N ASP A 942 21.53 3.10 40.90
CA ASP A 942 22.62 3.96 40.44
C ASP A 942 22.24 4.82 39.22
N PHE A 943 21.27 4.34 38.42
CA PHE A 943 20.77 5.03 37.24
C PHE A 943 19.27 5.31 37.31
N HIS A 944 18.90 6.54 36.97
CA HIS A 944 17.53 6.97 36.77
C HIS A 944 17.43 7.72 35.43
N PRO A 945 16.47 7.39 34.56
CA PRO A 945 16.35 7.99 33.23
C PRO A 945 15.83 9.42 33.25
N CYS A 946 15.23 9.84 34.37
CA CYS A 946 14.79 11.21 34.57
C CYS A 946 15.34 11.76 35.89
N MET A 947 15.78 13.01 35.85
CA MET A 947 16.24 13.76 37.02
C MET A 947 15.24 14.86 37.39
N PRO A 948 15.02 15.15 38.69
CA PRO A 948 14.16 16.23 39.14
C PRO A 948 14.82 17.60 38.91
N LEU A 949 14.06 18.55 38.37
CA LEU A 949 14.52 19.91 38.04
C LEU A 949 13.81 21.03 38.85
N SER A 950 12.98 20.65 39.83
CA SER A 950 12.26 21.64 40.65
C SER A 950 13.21 22.54 41.47
N LYS A 951 12.82 23.81 41.66
CA LYS A 951 13.60 24.83 42.40
C LYS A 951 13.90 24.45 43.86
N SER A 952 13.12 23.54 44.46
CA SER A 952 13.35 23.05 45.83
C SER A 952 14.44 21.97 45.92
N VAL A 953 14.80 21.34 44.80
CA VAL A 953 15.74 20.20 44.73
C VAL A 953 17.07 20.59 44.06
N VAL A 954 17.04 21.53 43.12
CA VAL A 954 18.23 21.99 42.37
C VAL A 954 18.90 23.16 43.08
N ARG A 955 20.12 22.95 43.62
CA ARG A 955 20.95 24.02 44.25
C ARG A 955 21.60 24.93 43.21
N SER A 956 22.02 24.39 42.08
CA SER A 956 22.65 25.08 40.94
C SER A 956 22.31 24.33 39.64
N LEU A 957 22.00 25.08 38.58
CA LEU A 957 21.78 24.50 37.25
C LEU A 957 23.08 23.97 36.63
N HIS A 958 24.23 24.51 37.04
CA HIS A 958 25.55 24.02 36.62
C HIS A 958 25.77 22.59 37.13
N ASP A 959 25.69 22.39 38.45
CA ASP A 959 25.86 21.07 39.10
C ASP A 959 24.87 20.02 38.61
N THR A 960 23.71 20.46 38.10
CA THR A 960 22.69 19.57 37.53
C THR A 960 23.00 19.22 36.08
N ARG A 961 23.62 20.13 35.32
CA ARG A 961 24.14 19.85 33.98
C ARG A 961 25.30 18.87 34.02
N ASP A 962 26.17 18.95 35.03
CA ASP A 962 27.29 18.02 35.23
C ASP A 962 26.83 16.56 35.48
N LYS A 963 25.54 16.36 35.78
CA LYS A 963 24.92 15.04 35.92
C LYS A 963 24.32 14.50 34.62
N LEU A 964 24.34 15.28 33.53
CA LEU A 964 23.88 14.80 32.24
C LEU A 964 24.83 13.73 31.73
N LEU A 965 24.24 12.66 31.21
CA LEU A 965 24.99 11.59 30.57
C LEU A 965 24.85 11.74 29.06
N VAL A 966 25.81 12.43 28.44
CA VAL A 966 25.87 12.64 27.00
C VAL A 966 26.28 11.33 26.30
N ASN A 967 25.55 10.95 25.24
CA ASN A 967 25.75 9.71 24.48
C ASN A 967 25.69 8.40 25.29
N PHE A 968 25.12 8.43 26.49
CA PHE A 968 24.97 7.24 27.32
C PHE A 968 23.65 6.50 27.07
N ASP A 969 23.74 5.24 26.65
CA ASP A 969 22.62 4.30 26.58
C ASP A 969 22.98 2.97 27.26
N PRO A 970 22.40 2.67 28.45
CA PRO A 970 22.73 1.45 29.19
C PRO A 970 22.45 0.18 28.40
N THR A 971 21.46 0.17 27.50
CA THR A 971 21.15 -0.99 26.67
C THR A 971 22.25 -1.22 25.62
N ALA A 972 22.75 -0.15 25.00
CA ALA A 972 23.84 -0.23 24.02
C ALA A 972 25.14 -0.75 24.66
N TYR A 973 25.49 -0.26 25.84
CA TYR A 973 26.63 -0.76 26.61
C TYR A 973 26.45 -2.23 26.99
N PHE A 974 25.26 -2.61 27.48
CA PHE A 974 24.98 -4.01 27.82
C PHE A 974 25.12 -4.95 26.61
N LEU A 975 24.63 -4.54 25.43
CA LEU A 975 24.79 -5.33 24.20
C LEU A 975 26.25 -5.46 23.77
N ARG A 976 27.06 -4.41 23.96
CA ARG A 976 28.51 -4.46 23.70
C ARG A 976 29.18 -5.45 24.64
N ASP A 977 28.88 -5.37 25.93
CA ASP A 977 29.45 -6.24 26.96
C ASP A 977 29.06 -7.71 26.72
N LEU A 978 27.82 -7.97 26.28
CA LEU A 978 27.39 -9.31 25.85
C LEU A 978 28.16 -9.83 24.64
N LYS A 979 28.41 -8.98 23.62
CA LYS A 979 29.21 -9.38 22.45
C LYS A 979 30.66 -9.69 22.84
N CYS A 980 31.23 -8.97 23.80
CA CYS A 980 32.57 -9.21 24.30
C CYS A 980 32.67 -10.45 25.19
N ALA A 981 31.69 -10.67 26.07
CA ALA A 981 31.67 -11.80 27.00
C ALA A 981 31.32 -13.13 26.31
N PHE A 982 30.44 -13.11 25.32
CA PHE A 982 29.94 -14.30 24.62
C PHE A 982 30.17 -14.23 23.10
N PRO A 983 31.43 -14.10 22.63
CA PRO A 983 31.72 -14.01 21.21
C PRO A 983 31.27 -15.31 20.50
N MET A 984 30.62 -15.18 19.35
CA MET A 984 30.15 -16.30 18.51
C MET A 984 29.22 -17.31 19.21
N THR A 985 28.63 -16.95 20.35
CA THR A 985 27.72 -17.84 21.10
C THR A 985 26.26 -17.58 20.73
N PHE A 986 25.89 -16.30 20.62
CA PHE A 986 24.54 -15.85 20.35
C PHE A 986 24.50 -14.80 19.27
N LYS A 987 23.44 -14.83 18.46
CA LYS A 987 22.97 -13.63 17.78
C LYS A 987 22.02 -12.87 18.70
N LEU A 988 22.32 -11.59 18.89
CA LEU A 988 21.53 -10.66 19.68
C LEU A 988 20.52 -9.94 18.78
N TRP A 989 19.26 -9.93 19.19
CA TRP A 989 18.16 -9.29 18.48
C TRP A 989 17.56 -8.23 19.40
N HIS A 990 17.63 -6.95 19.05
CA HIS A 990 17.10 -5.87 19.89
C HIS A 990 16.43 -4.76 19.09
N ASP A 991 15.59 -3.99 19.79
CA ASP A 991 14.98 -2.73 19.34
C ASP A 991 15.85 -1.57 19.86
N SER A 992 16.47 -0.82 18.95
CA SER A 992 17.30 0.35 19.26
C SER A 992 16.49 1.62 19.56
N ILE A 993 15.16 1.58 19.38
CA ILE A 993 14.24 2.70 19.53
C ILE A 993 13.29 2.43 20.71
N GLY A 994 13.84 1.89 21.80
CA GLY A 994 13.13 1.78 23.08
C GLY A 994 12.46 0.44 23.35
N GLY A 995 13.03 -0.69 22.92
CA GLY A 995 12.55 -2.00 23.40
C GLY A 995 13.03 -2.32 24.81
N ASP A 996 12.21 -3.08 25.53
CA ASP A 996 12.51 -3.64 26.85
C ASP A 996 12.80 -5.15 26.80
N ALA A 997 13.06 -5.70 25.61
CA ALA A 997 13.42 -7.09 25.40
C ALA A 997 14.58 -7.26 24.40
N ILE A 998 15.42 -8.27 24.66
CA ILE A 998 16.49 -8.72 23.77
C ILE A 998 16.27 -10.21 23.49
N GLY A 999 16.08 -10.56 22.22
CA GLY A 999 16.02 -11.94 21.77
C GLY A 999 17.41 -12.52 21.58
N LEU A 1000 17.58 -13.80 21.90
CA LEU A 1000 18.81 -14.56 21.71
C LEU A 1000 18.52 -15.76 20.80
N THR A 1001 19.39 -16.00 19.82
CA THR A 1001 19.41 -17.27 19.09
C THR A 1001 20.80 -17.87 19.12
N TRP A 1002 20.91 -19.17 19.39
CA TRP A 1002 22.17 -19.88 19.44
C TRP A 1002 22.85 -19.86 18.07
N GLU A 1003 24.16 -19.62 18.03
CA GLU A 1003 24.95 -19.84 16.81
C GLU A 1003 25.34 -21.31 16.71
N SER A 1004 25.01 -21.96 15.59
CA SER A 1004 25.45 -23.33 15.33
C SER A 1004 26.96 -23.33 15.09
N SER A 1005 27.74 -23.92 15.99
CA SER A 1005 29.17 -24.14 15.79
C SER A 1005 29.39 -25.08 14.60
N LYS A 1006 29.61 -24.54 13.41
CA LYS A 1006 30.05 -25.36 12.27
C LYS A 1006 31.47 -25.87 12.58
N LYS A 1007 31.57 -27.15 12.94
CA LYS A 1007 32.79 -27.97 13.02
C LYS A 1007 34.05 -27.20 13.43
N ARG A 1008 34.32 -27.12 14.74
CA ARG A 1008 35.73 -27.21 15.17
C ARG A 1008 36.24 -28.54 14.63
N GLY A 1009 37.39 -28.50 13.96
CA GLY A 1009 38.05 -29.68 13.42
C GLY A 1009 38.15 -30.74 14.51
N ARG A 1010 37.99 -32.01 14.11
CA ARG A 1010 38.38 -33.14 14.94
C ARG A 1010 39.77 -32.86 15.49
N ASP A 1011 39.87 -32.90 16.81
CA ASP A 1011 41.05 -32.98 17.66
C ASP A 1011 40.99 -31.88 18.72
N GLU A 1012 40.16 -32.10 19.74
CA GLU A 1012 40.45 -31.92 21.17
C GLU A 1012 39.22 -32.36 21.98
N ASP A 1013 39.48 -32.85 23.19
CA ASP A 1013 38.64 -33.77 23.98
C ASP A 1013 37.21 -33.29 24.32
N ASP A 1014 36.40 -34.25 24.79
CA ASP A 1014 35.04 -34.16 25.35
C ASP A 1014 34.75 -32.95 26.30
N GLU A 1015 34.78 -31.71 25.81
CA GLU A 1015 34.12 -30.59 26.48
C GLU A 1015 32.62 -30.64 26.16
N ALA A 1016 31.87 -31.27 27.07
CA ALA A 1016 30.41 -31.18 27.08
C ALA A 1016 30.00 -29.70 26.98
N MET A 1017 29.23 -29.35 25.95
CA MET A 1017 28.66 -28.01 25.80
C MET A 1017 28.02 -27.56 27.12
N PRO A 1018 28.34 -26.36 27.65
CA PRO A 1018 27.84 -25.92 28.94
C PRO A 1018 26.31 -25.91 28.97
N ASP A 1019 25.70 -26.24 30.12
CA ASP A 1019 24.24 -26.16 30.30
C ASP A 1019 23.76 -24.77 29.85
N PRO A 1020 22.82 -24.68 28.89
CA PRO A 1020 22.24 -23.42 28.42
C PRO A 1020 21.73 -22.54 29.56
N THR A 1021 21.25 -23.16 30.65
CA THR A 1021 20.79 -22.45 31.85
C THR A 1021 21.95 -21.75 32.58
N SER A 1022 23.16 -22.32 32.56
CA SER A 1022 24.36 -21.72 33.19
C SER A 1022 24.82 -20.48 32.42
N ILE A 1023 24.95 -20.59 31.10
CA ILE A 1023 25.34 -19.47 30.24
C ILE A 1023 24.34 -18.32 30.39
N LEU A 1024 23.03 -18.63 30.40
CA LEU A 1024 21.99 -17.63 30.55
C LEU A 1024 21.94 -16.97 31.95
N LYS A 1025 22.49 -17.62 32.99
CA LYS A 1025 22.69 -16.96 34.30
C LYS A 1025 23.80 -15.92 34.22
N GLU A 1026 24.93 -16.26 33.59
CA GLU A 1026 26.03 -15.33 33.37
C GLU A 1026 25.59 -14.13 32.53
N VAL A 1027 24.75 -14.34 31.51
CA VAL A 1027 24.10 -13.24 30.76
C VAL A 1027 23.31 -12.30 31.68
N GLY A 1028 22.58 -12.85 32.66
CA GLY A 1028 21.88 -12.06 33.66
C GLY A 1028 22.81 -11.31 34.61
N ASP A 1029 23.95 -11.90 34.96
CA ASP A 1029 24.96 -11.28 35.83
C ASP A 1029 25.70 -10.13 35.14
N VAL A 1030 26.03 -10.26 33.84
CA VAL A 1030 26.59 -9.16 33.02
C VAL A 1030 25.65 -7.95 33.02
N GLY A 1031 24.33 -8.18 32.97
CA GLY A 1031 23.31 -7.14 32.94
C GLY A 1031 22.75 -6.75 34.31
N LYS A 1032 23.45 -7.05 35.40
CA LYS A 1032 22.96 -6.82 36.78
C LYS A 1032 22.52 -5.36 36.97
N GLY A 1033 21.29 -5.18 37.45
CA GLY A 1033 20.70 -3.85 37.67
C GLY A 1033 19.87 -3.32 36.50
N LEU A 1034 20.14 -3.77 35.28
CA LEU A 1034 19.36 -3.45 34.06
C LEU A 1034 18.41 -4.60 33.70
N VAL A 1035 18.85 -5.85 33.84
CA VAL A 1035 18.07 -7.05 33.50
C VAL A 1035 16.98 -7.30 34.55
N ARG A 1036 15.74 -7.42 34.09
CA ARG A 1036 14.58 -7.83 34.88
C ARG A 1036 14.51 -9.34 35.03
N SER A 1037 14.65 -10.07 33.92
CA SER A 1037 14.59 -11.54 33.93
C SER A 1037 15.14 -12.14 32.64
N VAL A 1038 15.71 -13.34 32.71
CA VAL A 1038 16.11 -14.13 31.53
C VAL A 1038 15.27 -15.40 31.45
N HIS A 1039 14.72 -15.67 30.27
CA HIS A 1039 13.85 -16.82 30.01
C HIS A 1039 14.42 -17.70 28.90
N LEU A 1040 14.52 -18.99 29.16
CA LEU A 1040 14.86 -20.00 28.16
C LEU A 1040 13.56 -20.53 27.52
N LEU A 1041 13.45 -20.43 26.19
CA LEU A 1041 12.25 -20.84 25.43
C LEU A 1041 12.47 -22.15 24.67
N LYS A 1042 13.66 -22.33 24.08
CA LYS A 1042 14.03 -23.51 23.29
C LYS A 1042 15.42 -23.98 23.70
N ALA A 1043 15.56 -25.27 23.90
CA ALA A 1043 16.89 -25.87 24.07
C ALA A 1043 17.71 -25.73 22.77
N PRO A 1044 19.05 -25.65 22.85
CA PRO A 1044 19.90 -25.66 21.67
C PRO A 1044 19.62 -26.91 20.86
N LYS A 1045 19.55 -26.77 19.54
CA LYS A 1045 19.53 -27.92 18.64
C LYS A 1045 20.94 -28.52 18.60
N LEU A 1046 21.14 -29.64 19.30
CA LEU A 1046 22.28 -30.53 19.06
C LEU A 1046 22.02 -31.18 17.70
N GLU A 1047 22.73 -30.74 16.66
CA GLU A 1047 22.78 -31.46 15.36
C GLU A 1047 23.91 -32.50 15.37
#